data_AF-A0AAP9KRF3-F1
#
_entry.id   AF-A0AAP9KRF3-F1
#
_cell.length_a   1.000
_cell.length_b   1.000
_cell.length_c   1.000
_cell.angle_alpha   90.00
_cell.angle_beta   90.00
_cell.angle_gamma   90.00
#
_symmetry.space_group_name_H-M   'P 1'
#
loop_
_entity.id
_entity.type
_entity.pdbx_description
1 polymer ?
#
loop_
_entity_poly.entity_id
_entity_poly.type
_entity_poly.pdbx_seq_one_letter_code
_entity_poly.pdbx_strand_id
1 'polypeptide(L)'
;MDRIKNPPTINVPACSLQDNSQPPLPVSQATNVSALPSSNNVTQDDRLDDIDIYLHGELQGKHLIIYLEKFLPTETKKRTFVNIHFCTTGKSLPGNFKGIIKLDRQYFKGLYFNWFGFRSEGNEITNSIIESGKFSLSWFKFDMSKVLWVGTTIDGLYEGKPSTMKAVSFSCINISYGSLKNLIIIDHDSTCIENANFSASRLENVKFTCGNKYYNFEKTSFINITASNLTFDKVKLVSDVNFTGANIDNLLFLQMSDLSGLVAENYKPRSIRLSPVMVKDDKNIDLYLDSINNSRSGAILFKIMDTVKIDAIWVDWLEQIVEWTSSIADLQQAWMRSATLRESIITQCFNKKCANSALITSFREKWLSDYGKTSVLPKTLHNEIIKSLRHKNDNHLIRNQFLVNQFIGTDADLRERFFKIHPISAIKSYIEQHIFESNHEGNIFPNIFFNHTNGEAMYISPTDFSLLVTENQIPVHYALLKHQPGSEAKIIFFPCAPEKLHSFLTHFPALHDLWSRAGINLAPIISFLFSAQLDLNNDENARTMKIKEHLISLLTRKSTAPMKITGHDDQLLLGSVLRRFYATEENAVAVARQLRHELIVLTVERLALKSNELQDNEKKVAAYLLLIRMAAEMSSERYCGIEEDSPEALRRLADILIDDLVEFWPGIIDKITAGHWKTCLFPGHSNAFPCSAILADKIGAWLPGAASGEKIRKMVQQFYPL
;
A
#
# COMPACT_ATOMS: atom_id res chain seq x y z
N MET A 1 4.16 -4.28 64.98
CA MET A 1 5.51 -4.16 65.57
C MET A 1 6.44 -3.69 64.46
N ASP A 2 6.28 -2.45 64.04
CA ASP A 2 6.82 -1.23 64.67
C ASP A 2 8.30 -1.03 64.34
N ARG A 3 8.79 0.14 63.96
CA ARG A 3 8.27 1.34 63.29
C ARG A 3 9.46 2.33 63.39
N ILE A 4 9.85 2.89 62.25
CA ILE A 4 10.19 4.32 62.02
C ILE A 4 11.50 4.88 62.65
N LYS A 5 12.25 5.61 61.81
CA LYS A 5 12.62 7.06 61.89
C LYS A 5 14.01 7.27 61.26
N ASN A 6 14.28 8.23 60.37
CA ASN A 6 13.54 9.33 59.77
C ASN A 6 14.32 9.86 58.52
N PRO A 7 13.69 10.68 57.65
CA PRO A 7 14.27 11.40 56.49
C PRO A 7 14.64 12.86 56.89
N PRO A 8 14.67 13.87 55.98
CA PRO A 8 15.38 14.11 54.71
C PRO A 8 16.32 15.36 54.80
N THR A 9 17.03 15.74 53.73
CA THR A 9 17.55 17.12 53.61
C THR A 9 17.19 17.74 52.27
N ILE A 10 16.37 18.78 52.37
CA ILE A 10 16.04 19.78 51.35
C ILE A 10 17.09 20.88 51.45
N ASN A 11 17.60 21.38 50.33
CA ASN A 11 18.20 22.70 50.26
C ASN A 11 17.52 23.51 49.16
N VAL A 12 16.79 24.53 49.59
CA VAL A 12 16.43 25.73 48.84
C VAL A 12 16.98 26.91 49.65
N PRO A 13 17.66 27.86 49.02
CA PRO A 13 17.18 29.26 49.02
C PRO A 13 17.42 29.92 47.64
N ALA A 14 16.75 30.97 47.18
CA ALA A 14 15.64 31.78 47.65
C ALA A 14 15.06 32.52 46.43
N CYS A 15 13.74 32.78 46.47
CA CYS A 15 13.06 33.73 45.59
C CYS A 15 13.28 35.17 46.07
N SER A 16 13.54 36.09 45.13
CA SER A 16 13.06 37.49 45.10
C SER A 16 13.60 38.12 43.81
N LEU A 17 12.93 38.96 43.04
CA LEU A 17 11.59 39.55 43.02
C LEU A 17 11.37 40.02 41.57
N GLN A 18 10.11 40.29 41.23
CA GLN A 18 9.60 40.68 39.93
C GLN A 18 10.31 41.90 39.31
N ASP A 19 10.37 41.95 37.98
CA ASP A 19 10.01 43.20 37.32
C ASP A 19 9.24 42.97 36.01
N ASN A 20 8.18 43.75 35.85
CA ASN A 20 7.26 43.75 34.73
C ASN A 20 7.91 44.44 33.53
N SER A 21 7.89 43.81 32.36
CA SER A 21 7.71 44.57 31.11
C SER A 21 7.26 43.66 29.96
N GLN A 22 6.21 44.12 29.30
CA GLN A 22 5.59 43.54 28.12
C GLN A 22 6.59 43.28 26.98
N PRO A 23 6.28 42.35 26.06
CA PRO A 23 7.10 42.15 24.86
C PRO A 23 6.96 43.34 23.91
N PRO A 24 8.05 43.90 23.35
CA PRO A 24 7.94 44.88 22.31
C PRO A 24 7.66 44.18 20.97
N LEU A 25 6.61 44.64 20.29
CA LEU A 25 6.39 44.44 18.86
C LEU A 25 7.60 44.98 18.08
N PRO A 26 8.15 44.26 17.08
CA PRO A 26 9.12 44.85 16.20
C PRO A 26 8.41 45.57 15.04
N VAL A 27 8.42 46.89 15.09
CA VAL A 27 8.14 47.77 13.96
C VAL A 27 9.41 47.89 13.12
N SER A 28 9.26 47.70 11.80
CA SER A 28 10.22 48.03 10.75
C SER A 28 10.89 49.39 10.94
N GLN A 29 12.21 49.45 10.80
CA GLN A 29 12.86 50.36 9.85
C GLN A 29 14.34 50.01 9.65
N ALA A 30 14.76 50.17 8.40
CA ALA A 30 16.06 49.87 7.84
C ALA A 30 17.15 50.83 8.32
N THR A 31 18.39 50.34 8.44
CA THR A 31 19.57 50.95 7.79
C THR A 31 20.82 50.07 7.89
N ASN A 32 21.43 49.85 6.71
CA ASN A 32 22.77 49.36 6.32
C ASN A 32 23.92 49.62 7.33
N VAL A 33 25.09 48.95 7.33
CA VAL A 33 26.01 48.57 6.22
C VAL A 33 27.05 47.51 6.69
N SER A 34 27.49 46.65 5.74
CA SER A 34 28.84 46.04 5.56
C SER A 34 29.03 44.58 6.04
N ALA A 35 29.37 43.57 5.22
CA ALA A 35 29.43 43.37 3.77
C ALA A 35 29.45 41.84 3.53
N LEU A 36 28.38 41.31 2.92
CA LEU A 36 28.35 39.95 2.35
C LEU A 36 28.96 39.97 0.94
N PRO A 37 29.61 38.89 0.47
CA PRO A 37 29.64 38.59 -0.95
C PRO A 37 28.22 38.19 -1.34
N SER A 38 27.58 39.05 -2.12
CA SER A 38 26.22 38.88 -2.62
C SER A 38 26.05 37.59 -3.43
N SER A 39 24.94 36.91 -3.14
CA SER A 39 24.22 36.02 -4.05
C SER A 39 24.16 36.60 -5.48
N ASN A 40 24.82 35.95 -6.42
CA ASN A 40 24.40 36.06 -7.81
C ASN A 40 23.29 35.04 -8.03
N ASN A 41 22.05 35.54 -7.99
CA ASN A 41 21.00 35.02 -8.85
C ASN A 41 21.56 35.11 -10.27
N VAL A 42 21.89 33.95 -10.87
CA VAL A 42 22.01 33.88 -12.32
C VAL A 42 20.58 33.93 -12.83
N THR A 43 20.07 35.14 -12.99
CA THR A 43 18.98 35.42 -13.91
C THR A 43 19.37 34.86 -15.26
N GLN A 44 18.41 34.15 -15.82
CA GLN A 44 18.36 33.56 -17.12
C GLN A 44 18.38 34.66 -18.20
N ASP A 45 19.48 35.42 -18.33
CA ASP A 45 19.67 36.39 -19.43
C ASP A 45 21.14 36.82 -19.64
N ASP A 46 22.04 35.83 -19.71
CA ASP A 46 23.44 36.02 -20.17
C ASP A 46 23.68 35.13 -21.42
N ARG A 47 22.65 35.02 -22.27
CA ARG A 47 22.76 34.29 -23.55
C ARG A 47 23.53 35.15 -24.55
N LEU A 48 24.73 34.65 -24.87
CA LEU A 48 25.32 34.61 -26.22
C LEU A 48 25.98 35.87 -26.79
N ASP A 49 26.48 36.80 -25.97
CA ASP A 49 27.42 37.82 -26.48
C ASP A 49 28.80 37.62 -25.85
N ASP A 50 29.55 36.64 -26.36
CA ASP A 50 30.94 36.84 -26.81
C ASP A 50 31.66 35.51 -27.15
N ILE A 51 31.87 35.34 -28.46
CA ILE A 51 32.95 34.61 -29.16
C ILE A 51 32.92 33.07 -29.04
N ASP A 52 32.16 32.44 -29.95
CA ASP A 52 32.28 31.02 -30.29
C ASP A 52 33.29 30.80 -31.43
N ILE A 53 34.34 30.00 -31.18
CA ILE A 53 34.96 29.20 -32.24
C ILE A 53 34.13 27.92 -32.34
N TYR A 54 33.25 27.87 -33.33
CA TYR A 54 32.53 26.64 -33.70
C TYR A 54 33.48 25.68 -34.41
N LEU A 55 33.95 24.64 -33.71
CA LEU A 55 34.49 23.48 -34.41
C LEU A 55 33.30 22.65 -34.90
N HIS A 56 32.86 22.88 -36.14
CA HIS A 56 31.84 22.08 -36.81
C HIS A 56 32.44 20.79 -37.38
N GLY A 57 31.89 19.64 -36.99
CA GLY A 57 32.22 18.30 -37.52
C GLY A 57 32.19 17.23 -36.43
N GLU A 58 32.09 15.94 -36.80
CA GLU A 58 32.32 14.84 -35.85
C GLU A 58 33.78 14.90 -35.38
N LEU A 59 34.02 15.60 -34.27
CA LEU A 59 35.36 15.74 -33.71
C LEU A 59 35.68 14.50 -32.89
N GLN A 60 36.61 13.70 -33.40
CA GLN A 60 37.28 12.71 -32.58
C GLN A 60 37.97 13.41 -31.40
N GLY A 61 37.93 12.80 -30.21
CA GLY A 61 38.52 13.35 -28.97
C GLY A 61 39.99 13.76 -29.10
N LYS A 62 40.74 13.17 -30.06
CA LYS A 62 42.10 13.60 -30.41
C LYS A 62 42.20 15.07 -30.84
N HIS A 63 41.18 15.61 -31.53
CA HIS A 63 41.18 17.00 -31.96
C HIS A 63 40.94 17.94 -30.79
N LEU A 64 40.09 17.54 -29.84
CA LEU A 64 39.93 18.26 -28.59
C LEU A 64 41.23 18.22 -27.77
N ILE A 65 41.91 17.07 -27.69
CA ILE A 65 43.21 16.94 -27.01
C ILE A 65 44.27 17.86 -27.65
N ILE A 66 44.44 17.83 -28.97
CA ILE A 66 45.39 18.71 -29.68
C ILE A 66 45.05 20.18 -29.43
N TYR A 67 43.76 20.51 -29.44
CA TYR A 67 43.29 21.85 -29.14
C TYR A 67 43.63 22.26 -27.70
N LEU A 68 43.42 21.36 -26.74
CA LEU A 68 43.74 21.56 -25.33
C LEU A 68 45.24 21.79 -25.12
N GLU A 69 46.10 20.97 -25.73
CA GLU A 69 47.56 21.08 -25.63
C GLU A 69 48.09 22.38 -26.26
N LYS A 70 47.44 22.87 -27.33
CA LYS A 70 47.92 24.00 -28.11
C LYS A 70 47.38 25.36 -27.66
N PHE A 71 46.17 25.42 -27.11
CA PHE A 71 45.45 26.69 -26.93
C PHE A 71 44.89 26.93 -25.52
N LEU A 72 44.71 25.90 -24.69
CA LEU A 72 44.11 26.09 -23.36
C LEU A 72 45.04 26.55 -22.23
N PRO A 73 46.38 26.37 -22.24
CA PRO A 73 47.23 26.86 -21.16
C PRO A 73 47.20 28.40 -20.98
N THR A 74 46.62 29.15 -21.93
CA THR A 74 46.73 30.61 -22.02
C THR A 74 45.41 31.39 -22.10
N GLU A 75 44.23 30.74 -22.18
CA GLU A 75 42.95 31.44 -22.42
C GLU A 75 41.81 31.03 -21.48
N THR A 76 41.07 32.02 -20.94
CA THR A 76 39.93 31.87 -20.02
C THR A 76 38.55 31.96 -20.70
N LYS A 77 38.48 31.90 -22.04
CA LYS A 77 37.23 32.09 -22.79
C LYS A 77 36.29 30.89 -22.65
N LYS A 78 34.99 31.17 -22.51
CA LYS A 78 33.91 30.17 -22.61
C LYS A 78 33.86 29.63 -24.03
N ARG A 79 33.64 28.32 -24.21
CA ARG A 79 33.57 27.69 -25.54
C ARG A 79 32.45 26.66 -25.61
N THR A 80 31.91 26.51 -26.81
CA THR A 80 30.94 25.48 -27.17
C THR A 80 31.61 24.37 -27.98
N PHE A 81 31.56 23.13 -27.48
CA PHE A 81 32.01 21.93 -28.18
C PHE A 81 30.81 21.10 -28.61
N VAL A 82 30.77 20.68 -29.87
CA VAL A 82 29.62 19.95 -30.43
C VAL A 82 30.05 18.57 -30.93
N ASN A 83 29.33 17.52 -30.53
CA ASN A 83 29.50 16.13 -30.95
C ASN A 83 30.95 15.63 -30.81
N ILE A 84 31.49 15.69 -29.60
CA ILE A 84 32.84 15.19 -29.28
C ILE A 84 32.78 13.70 -28.93
N HIS A 85 33.56 12.87 -29.63
CA HIS A 85 33.58 11.43 -29.42
C HIS A 85 34.94 10.92 -28.91
N PHE A 86 34.95 10.41 -27.68
CA PHE A 86 36.04 9.63 -27.10
C PHE A 86 35.70 8.14 -27.18
N CYS A 87 36.41 7.38 -28.01
CA CYS A 87 36.18 5.95 -28.20
C CYS A 87 37.51 5.18 -28.17
N THR A 88 37.53 3.85 -28.11
CA THR A 88 38.76 3.04 -28.34
C THR A 88 38.65 2.10 -29.53
N THR A 89 37.46 1.92 -30.11
CA THR A 89 37.26 0.99 -31.24
C THR A 89 37.36 1.73 -32.58
N GLY A 90 38.55 1.73 -33.17
CA GLY A 90 38.81 2.19 -34.54
C GLY A 90 40.30 2.45 -34.82
N LYS A 91 40.74 2.32 -36.08
CA LYS A 91 42.12 2.58 -36.57
C LYS A 91 42.63 4.01 -36.33
N SER A 92 41.82 4.86 -35.70
CA SER A 92 42.20 6.17 -35.23
C SER A 92 41.72 6.31 -33.79
N LEU A 93 42.55 6.05 -32.77
CA LEU A 93 42.40 6.67 -31.46
C LEU A 93 43.67 6.54 -30.59
N PRO A 94 44.02 7.61 -29.84
CA PRO A 94 44.92 7.54 -28.70
C PRO A 94 44.29 6.65 -27.62
N GLY A 95 44.95 5.55 -27.29
CA GLY A 95 44.60 4.74 -26.12
C GLY A 95 44.94 5.51 -24.85
N ASN A 96 43.91 5.91 -24.09
CA ASN A 96 43.99 6.68 -22.84
C ASN A 96 44.72 8.03 -22.94
N PHE A 97 44.07 9.10 -22.49
CA PHE A 97 44.75 10.39 -22.38
C PHE A 97 45.71 10.41 -21.19
N LYS A 98 46.97 10.78 -21.45
CA LYS A 98 48.04 10.89 -20.45
C LYS A 98 48.27 12.32 -19.95
N GLY A 99 47.69 13.34 -20.59
CA GLY A 99 47.77 14.70 -20.07
C GLY A 99 46.75 14.94 -18.95
N ILE A 100 46.80 16.13 -18.37
CA ILE A 100 45.79 16.63 -17.42
C ILE A 100 44.85 17.55 -18.20
N ILE A 101 43.54 17.27 -18.16
CA ILE A 101 42.52 18.17 -18.71
C ILE A 101 42.02 19.09 -17.60
N LYS A 102 42.00 20.41 -17.83
CA LYS A 102 41.31 21.37 -16.96
C LYS A 102 40.36 22.22 -17.80
N LEU A 103 39.06 21.98 -17.65
CA LEU A 103 37.99 22.64 -18.37
C LEU A 103 37.06 23.28 -17.34
N ASP A 104 37.05 24.61 -17.29
CA ASP A 104 36.14 25.37 -16.43
C ASP A 104 35.15 26.17 -17.30
N ARG A 105 33.86 26.17 -16.93
CA ARG A 105 32.80 26.96 -17.58
C ARG A 105 32.65 26.71 -19.09
N GLN A 106 32.79 25.46 -19.50
CA GLN A 106 32.65 25.05 -20.90
C GLN A 106 31.26 24.49 -21.18
N TYR A 107 30.81 24.59 -22.43
CA TYR A 107 29.53 24.04 -22.87
C TYR A 107 29.77 22.90 -23.89
N PHE A 108 29.19 21.74 -23.64
CA PHE A 108 29.28 20.55 -24.50
C PHE A 108 27.89 20.15 -24.97
N LYS A 109 27.70 20.08 -26.28
CA LYS A 109 26.49 19.58 -26.91
C LYS A 109 26.78 18.26 -27.63
N GLY A 110 26.49 17.14 -26.98
CA GLY A 110 26.82 15.79 -27.43
C GLY A 110 28.26 15.41 -27.10
N LEU A 111 28.52 15.04 -25.85
CA LEU A 111 29.80 14.48 -25.41
C LEU A 111 29.66 12.97 -25.22
N TYR A 112 30.46 12.18 -25.93
CA TYR A 112 30.35 10.71 -25.94
C TYR A 112 31.64 10.07 -25.42
N PHE A 113 31.49 9.12 -24.50
CA PHE A 113 32.58 8.27 -24.01
C PHE A 113 32.24 6.80 -24.27
N ASN A 114 33.15 6.07 -24.88
CA ASN A 114 33.02 4.65 -25.13
C ASN A 114 34.37 3.95 -24.88
N TRP A 115 34.46 3.17 -23.81
CA TRP A 115 35.70 2.50 -23.38
C TRP A 115 36.88 3.46 -23.21
N PHE A 116 36.62 4.71 -22.84
CA PHE A 116 37.64 5.74 -22.68
C PHE A 116 37.99 5.93 -21.21
N GLY A 117 39.27 6.19 -20.90
CA GLY A 117 39.74 6.46 -19.54
C GLY A 117 40.83 7.52 -19.52
N PHE A 118 40.82 8.32 -18.45
CA PHE A 118 41.92 9.22 -18.10
C PHE A 118 42.96 8.47 -17.30
N ARG A 119 44.25 8.56 -17.69
CA ARG A 119 45.35 7.90 -16.96
C ARG A 119 46.00 8.76 -15.89
N SER A 120 45.95 10.08 -16.06
CA SER A 120 46.55 11.03 -15.12
C SER A 120 45.54 11.47 -14.08
N GLU A 121 46.01 11.75 -12.87
CA GLU A 121 45.19 12.35 -11.81
C GLU A 121 45.09 13.87 -12.01
N GLY A 122 44.08 14.49 -11.40
CA GLY A 122 43.90 15.95 -11.43
C GLY A 122 43.18 16.48 -12.67
N ASN A 123 42.45 15.65 -13.43
CA ASN A 123 41.57 16.15 -14.48
C ASN A 123 40.37 16.87 -13.85
N GLU A 124 39.93 17.95 -14.47
CA GLU A 124 38.88 18.83 -13.98
C GLU A 124 37.96 19.18 -15.16
N ILE A 125 36.66 18.95 -14.97
CA ILE A 125 35.58 19.50 -15.79
C ILE A 125 34.62 20.17 -14.81
N THR A 126 34.88 21.43 -14.49
CA THR A 126 34.19 22.19 -13.45
C THR A 126 33.27 23.25 -14.04
N ASN A 127 32.18 23.57 -13.32
CA ASN A 127 31.20 24.60 -13.67
C ASN A 127 30.72 24.55 -15.13
N SER A 128 30.77 23.37 -15.75
CA SER A 128 30.53 23.18 -17.18
C SER A 128 29.11 22.67 -17.39
N ILE A 129 28.64 22.70 -18.64
CA ILE A 129 27.31 22.21 -19.01
C ILE A 129 27.49 21.18 -20.12
N ILE A 130 26.88 20.01 -19.94
CA ILE A 130 26.89 18.90 -20.90
C ILE A 130 25.44 18.56 -21.21
N GLU A 131 25.04 18.67 -22.47
CA GLU A 131 23.70 18.37 -22.95
C GLU A 131 23.74 17.37 -24.11
N SER A 132 22.62 16.69 -24.37
CA SER A 132 22.45 15.88 -25.57
C SER A 132 22.65 16.71 -26.84
N GLY A 133 23.26 16.10 -27.86
CA GLY A 133 23.54 16.75 -29.13
C GLY A 133 22.68 16.19 -30.25
N LYS A 134 23.34 15.71 -31.31
CA LYS A 134 22.68 14.97 -32.39
C LYS A 134 22.11 13.62 -31.93
N PHE A 135 22.67 13.06 -30.86
CA PHE A 135 22.24 11.79 -30.28
C PHE A 135 22.07 11.93 -28.77
N SER A 136 21.36 10.99 -28.15
CA SER A 136 21.29 10.86 -26.69
C SER A 136 22.68 10.69 -26.09
N LEU A 137 22.92 11.22 -24.88
CA LEU A 137 24.15 10.94 -24.15
C LEU A 137 24.27 9.42 -23.93
N SER A 138 25.28 8.80 -24.55
CA SER A 138 25.57 7.38 -24.43
C SER A 138 26.99 7.23 -23.94
N TRP A 139 27.13 7.14 -22.62
CA TRP A 139 28.42 6.90 -21.96
C TRP A 139 28.52 5.43 -21.63
N PHE A 140 29.58 4.79 -22.10
CA PHE A 140 29.84 3.37 -21.91
C PHE A 140 31.26 3.11 -21.42
N LYS A 141 31.41 2.35 -20.34
CA LYS A 141 32.73 1.94 -19.81
C LYS A 141 33.65 3.14 -19.59
N PHE A 142 33.13 4.17 -18.91
CA PHE A 142 33.85 5.41 -18.60
C PHE A 142 34.03 5.53 -17.09
N ASP A 143 35.26 5.80 -16.65
CA ASP A 143 35.58 6.01 -15.23
C ASP A 143 35.56 7.50 -14.90
N MET A 144 34.49 7.95 -14.24
CA MET A 144 34.34 9.34 -13.84
C MET A 144 35.20 9.73 -12.64
N SER A 145 35.73 8.76 -11.87
CA SER A 145 36.50 8.99 -10.64
C SER A 145 37.78 9.79 -10.87
N LYS A 146 38.31 9.76 -12.10
CA LYS A 146 39.55 10.43 -12.49
C LYS A 146 39.36 11.89 -12.88
N VAL A 147 38.15 12.43 -12.76
CA VAL A 147 37.79 13.79 -13.13
C VAL A 147 37.02 14.45 -11.99
N LEU A 148 37.38 15.70 -11.65
CA LEU A 148 36.61 16.55 -10.75
C LEU A 148 35.46 17.21 -11.52
N TRP A 149 34.22 17.03 -11.05
CA TRP A 149 33.00 17.48 -11.74
C TRP A 149 32.26 18.62 -10.99
N VAL A 150 32.93 19.30 -10.07
CA VAL A 150 32.30 20.30 -9.19
C VAL A 150 31.61 21.39 -9.99
N GLY A 151 30.35 21.69 -9.64
CA GLY A 151 29.53 22.71 -10.31
C GLY A 151 29.02 22.33 -11.70
N THR A 152 29.37 21.14 -12.23
CA THR A 152 29.01 20.76 -13.60
C THR A 152 27.58 20.23 -13.71
N THR A 153 26.89 20.65 -14.77
CA THR A 153 25.55 20.19 -15.15
C THR A 153 25.64 19.16 -16.26
N ILE A 154 24.98 18.02 -16.09
CA ILE A 154 24.80 16.99 -17.11
C ILE A 154 23.31 16.78 -17.33
N ASP A 155 22.81 17.17 -18.51
CA ASP A 155 21.42 17.01 -18.93
C ASP A 155 21.30 16.03 -20.09
N GLY A 156 20.68 14.89 -19.81
CA GLY A 156 20.45 13.81 -20.76
C GLY A 156 19.17 13.92 -21.57
N LEU A 157 18.44 15.04 -21.56
CA LEU A 157 17.19 15.13 -22.31
C LEU A 157 17.44 14.99 -23.80
N TYR A 158 16.82 13.99 -24.44
CA TYR A 158 16.90 13.75 -25.88
C TYR A 158 15.53 13.30 -26.39
N GLU A 159 14.93 14.07 -27.31
CA GLU A 159 13.61 13.76 -27.90
C GLU A 159 12.52 13.45 -26.84
N GLY A 160 12.52 14.21 -25.74
CA GLY A 160 11.57 14.02 -24.64
C GLY A 160 11.83 12.81 -23.74
N LYS A 161 12.98 12.13 -23.91
CA LYS A 161 13.36 10.95 -23.11
C LYS A 161 14.69 11.17 -22.38
N PRO A 162 14.89 10.53 -21.22
CA PRO A 162 16.16 10.56 -20.51
C PRO A 162 17.22 9.74 -21.25
N SER A 163 18.46 10.20 -21.20
CA SER A 163 19.62 9.48 -21.74
C SER A 163 20.08 8.38 -20.79
N THR A 164 20.73 7.34 -21.32
CA THR A 164 21.22 6.20 -20.53
C THR A 164 22.74 6.20 -20.45
N MET A 165 23.27 6.19 -19.23
CA MET A 165 24.68 5.97 -18.93
C MET A 165 24.88 4.53 -18.46
N LYS A 166 25.69 3.75 -19.17
CA LYS A 166 25.87 2.31 -18.94
C LYS A 166 27.29 1.98 -18.53
N ALA A 167 27.48 1.22 -17.46
CA ALA A 167 28.79 0.82 -16.95
C ALA A 167 29.73 2.03 -16.77
N VAL A 168 29.20 3.11 -16.20
CA VAL A 168 29.98 4.29 -15.83
C VAL A 168 30.30 4.18 -14.35
N SER A 169 31.58 4.23 -13.99
CA SER A 169 31.99 4.16 -12.58
C SER A 169 31.69 5.50 -11.91
N PHE A 170 30.75 5.50 -10.97
CA PHE A 170 30.39 6.64 -10.14
C PHE A 170 31.11 6.62 -8.78
N SER A 171 31.98 5.65 -8.53
CA SER A 171 32.77 5.61 -7.29
C SER A 171 33.82 6.71 -7.25
N CYS A 172 34.09 7.26 -6.07
CA CYS A 172 35.04 8.34 -5.81
C CYS A 172 34.80 9.63 -6.63
N ILE A 173 33.61 9.80 -7.23
CA ILE A 173 33.32 11.04 -7.96
C ILE A 173 33.06 12.20 -7.00
N ASN A 174 33.37 13.40 -7.45
CA ASN A 174 32.92 14.62 -6.79
C ASN A 174 32.23 15.54 -7.81
N ILE A 175 30.90 15.61 -7.71
CA ILE A 175 30.02 16.47 -8.50
C ILE A 175 29.26 17.45 -7.59
N SER A 176 29.84 17.80 -6.44
CA SER A 176 29.22 18.74 -5.50
C SER A 176 28.86 20.06 -6.20
N TYR A 177 27.76 20.68 -5.79
CA TYR A 177 27.20 21.91 -6.39
C TYR A 177 26.81 21.76 -7.89
N GLY A 178 26.85 20.55 -8.44
CA GLY A 178 26.50 20.27 -9.84
C GLY A 178 25.01 19.95 -10.05
N SER A 179 24.65 19.55 -11.27
CA SER A 179 23.29 19.10 -11.60
C SER A 179 23.30 17.85 -12.48
N LEU A 180 22.48 16.86 -12.14
CA LEU A 180 22.20 15.68 -12.97
C LEU A 180 20.73 15.72 -13.39
N LYS A 181 20.45 15.72 -14.69
CA LYS A 181 19.09 15.85 -15.22
C LYS A 181 18.79 14.83 -16.31
N ASN A 182 17.62 14.21 -16.27
CA ASN A 182 17.12 13.32 -17.33
C ASN A 182 18.08 12.16 -17.63
N LEU A 183 18.47 11.42 -16.59
CA LEU A 183 19.47 10.34 -16.69
C LEU A 183 18.97 9.01 -16.12
N ILE A 184 19.23 7.93 -16.86
CA ILE A 184 19.17 6.57 -16.36
C ILE A 184 20.61 6.09 -16.16
N ILE A 185 21.02 5.94 -14.91
CA ILE A 185 22.35 5.49 -14.51
C ILE A 185 22.30 3.99 -14.23
N ILE A 186 23.08 3.24 -15.01
CA ILE A 186 23.17 1.79 -14.94
C ILE A 186 24.64 1.40 -14.79
N ASP A 187 25.03 0.81 -13.66
CA ASP A 187 26.40 0.28 -13.49
C ASP A 187 26.36 -1.23 -13.25
N HIS A 188 26.53 -1.99 -14.34
CA HIS A 188 26.57 -3.45 -14.30
C HIS A 188 27.92 -4.02 -13.84
N ASP A 189 28.99 -3.22 -13.83
CA ASP A 189 30.34 -3.70 -13.56
C ASP A 189 30.65 -3.63 -12.07
N SER A 190 30.56 -2.43 -11.48
CA SER A 190 30.86 -2.24 -10.06
C SER A 190 29.70 -2.70 -9.19
N THR A 191 28.45 -2.52 -9.67
CA THR A 191 27.21 -2.65 -8.91
C THR A 191 27.21 -1.85 -7.59
N CYS A 192 28.13 -0.88 -7.43
CA CYS A 192 28.35 -0.14 -6.21
C CYS A 192 28.95 1.25 -6.47
N ILE A 193 28.33 2.28 -5.90
CA ILE A 193 28.89 3.63 -5.79
C ILE A 193 29.49 3.77 -4.40
N GLU A 194 30.81 3.93 -4.32
CA GLU A 194 31.52 4.16 -3.05
C GLU A 194 32.21 5.52 -3.02
N ASN A 195 32.27 6.18 -1.85
CA ASN A 195 33.00 7.43 -1.62
C ASN A 195 32.63 8.58 -2.60
N ALA A 196 31.40 8.59 -3.10
CA ALA A 196 30.93 9.62 -4.03
C ALA A 196 30.38 10.85 -3.28
N ASN A 197 30.56 12.03 -3.87
CA ASN A 197 30.10 13.29 -3.31
C ASN A 197 29.16 14.02 -4.28
N PHE A 198 27.86 14.01 -3.96
CA PHE A 198 26.78 14.77 -4.61
C PHE A 198 26.29 15.95 -3.76
N SER A 199 27.07 16.40 -2.78
CA SER A 199 26.60 17.41 -1.82
C SER A 199 26.25 18.73 -2.52
N ALA A 200 25.15 19.34 -2.09
CA ALA A 200 24.59 20.59 -2.65
C ALA A 200 24.25 20.51 -4.15
N SER A 201 24.13 19.31 -4.71
CA SER A 201 23.80 19.11 -6.13
C SER A 201 22.28 19.03 -6.36
N ARG A 202 21.86 19.27 -7.62
CA ARG A 202 20.47 19.09 -8.07
C ARG A 202 20.30 17.80 -8.87
N LEU A 203 19.31 16.99 -8.55
CA LEU A 203 18.99 15.75 -9.28
C LEU A 203 17.55 15.82 -9.83
N GLU A 204 17.36 15.85 -11.13
CA GLU A 204 16.03 16.00 -11.74
C GLU A 204 15.75 14.89 -12.74
N ASN A 205 14.70 14.08 -12.50
CA ASN A 205 14.36 12.93 -13.35
C ASN A 205 15.55 11.97 -13.52
N VAL A 206 16.12 11.53 -12.40
CA VAL A 206 17.29 10.63 -12.34
C VAL A 206 16.85 9.27 -11.82
N LYS A 207 17.26 8.19 -12.52
CA LYS A 207 17.03 6.80 -12.11
C LYS A 207 18.35 6.07 -11.88
N PHE A 208 18.48 5.42 -10.73
CA PHE A 208 19.55 4.46 -10.44
C PHE A 208 19.03 3.02 -10.53
N THR A 209 19.67 2.16 -11.31
CA THR A 209 19.27 0.75 -11.50
C THR A 209 20.45 -0.17 -11.82
N CYS A 210 20.38 -1.44 -11.43
CA CYS A 210 21.42 -2.45 -11.71
C CYS A 210 20.83 -3.77 -12.29
N GLY A 211 19.67 -3.71 -12.93
CA GLY A 211 18.99 -4.90 -13.47
C GLY A 211 18.61 -5.88 -12.35
N ASN A 212 19.17 -7.09 -12.35
CA ASN A 212 18.75 -8.15 -11.43
C ASN A 212 19.43 -8.13 -10.05
N LYS A 213 20.43 -7.28 -9.82
CA LYS A 213 21.17 -7.16 -8.55
C LYS A 213 20.82 -5.86 -7.82
N TYR A 214 21.11 -5.80 -6.53
CA TYR A 214 21.07 -4.53 -5.81
C TYR A 214 22.14 -3.58 -6.36
N TYR A 215 21.76 -2.32 -6.55
CA TYR A 215 22.72 -1.25 -6.77
C TYR A 215 23.11 -0.65 -5.42
N ASN A 216 24.35 -0.86 -5.00
CA ASN A 216 24.82 -0.49 -3.67
C ASN A 216 25.32 0.96 -3.63
N PHE A 217 25.03 1.67 -2.54
CA PHE A 217 25.67 2.94 -2.18
C PHE A 217 26.41 2.76 -0.86
N GLU A 218 27.67 3.19 -0.82
CA GLU A 218 28.52 3.19 0.36
C GLU A 218 29.23 4.54 0.49
N LYS A 219 29.30 5.09 1.71
CA LYS A 219 30.03 6.34 2.02
C LYS A 219 29.74 7.46 1.02
N THR A 220 28.48 7.58 0.62
CA THR A 220 28.04 8.51 -0.43
C THR A 220 27.36 9.71 0.21
N SER A 221 27.80 10.91 -0.14
CA SER A 221 27.22 12.15 0.39
C SER A 221 26.16 12.72 -0.56
N PHE A 222 24.94 12.82 -0.06
CA PHE A 222 23.80 13.57 -0.60
C PHE A 222 23.42 14.75 0.32
N ILE A 223 24.39 15.32 1.03
CA ILE A 223 24.15 16.44 1.94
C ILE A 223 23.59 17.64 1.17
N ASN A 224 22.50 18.25 1.64
CA ASN A 224 21.86 19.44 1.05
C ASN A 224 21.49 19.31 -0.43
N ILE A 225 21.23 18.09 -0.93
CA ILE A 225 20.76 17.94 -2.31
C ILE A 225 19.35 18.52 -2.49
N THR A 226 19.03 18.95 -3.70
CA THR A 226 17.65 19.15 -4.14
C THR A 226 17.34 18.16 -5.25
N ALA A 227 16.33 17.32 -5.08
CA ALA A 227 15.95 16.35 -6.10
C ALA A 227 14.46 16.41 -6.45
N SER A 228 14.13 16.14 -7.72
CA SER A 228 12.76 15.95 -8.19
C SER A 228 12.69 14.71 -9.08
N ASN A 229 11.68 13.86 -8.88
CA ASN A 229 11.48 12.61 -9.63
C ASN A 229 12.72 11.67 -9.56
N LEU A 230 13.27 11.51 -8.36
CA LEU A 230 14.37 10.57 -8.11
C LEU A 230 13.83 9.15 -8.02
N THR A 231 14.38 8.23 -8.81
CA THR A 231 13.94 6.83 -8.85
C THR A 231 15.02 5.88 -8.38
N PHE A 232 14.70 5.06 -7.39
CA PHE A 232 15.50 3.93 -6.94
C PHE A 232 14.88 2.62 -7.41
N ASP A 233 15.64 1.86 -8.18
CA ASP A 233 15.24 0.57 -8.72
C ASP A 233 16.21 -0.50 -8.20
N LYS A 234 15.77 -1.18 -7.13
CA LYS A 234 16.55 -2.19 -6.40
C LYS A 234 17.85 -1.62 -5.84
N VAL A 235 17.75 -0.57 -5.03
CA VAL A 235 18.90 0.13 -4.43
C VAL A 235 19.14 -0.34 -3.00
N LYS A 236 20.40 -0.46 -2.60
CA LYS A 236 20.80 -0.74 -1.21
C LYS A 236 21.78 0.31 -0.70
N LEU A 237 21.42 0.98 0.39
CA LEU A 237 22.30 1.88 1.14
C LEU A 237 23.04 1.05 2.18
N VAL A 238 24.31 0.76 1.93
CA VAL A 238 25.10 -0.20 2.71
C VAL A 238 25.58 0.42 4.01
N SER A 239 26.31 1.54 3.93
CA SER A 239 26.82 2.27 5.09
C SER A 239 27.10 3.74 4.75
N ASP A 240 26.91 4.62 5.72
CA ASP A 240 27.25 6.05 5.68
C ASP A 240 26.76 6.79 4.43
N VAL A 241 25.51 6.52 4.00
CA VAL A 241 24.89 7.27 2.90
C VAL A 241 24.12 8.46 3.48
N ASN A 242 24.65 9.66 3.29
CA ASN A 242 24.24 10.84 4.05
C ASN A 242 23.28 11.76 3.27
N PHE A 243 22.03 11.83 3.72
CA PHE A 243 20.95 12.69 3.22
C PHE A 243 20.66 13.89 4.14
N THR A 244 21.60 14.30 4.99
CA THR A 244 21.42 15.46 5.89
C THR A 244 21.10 16.72 5.08
N GLY A 245 19.95 17.34 5.39
CA GLY A 245 19.46 18.53 4.67
C GLY A 245 18.95 18.28 3.24
N ALA A 246 18.81 17.03 2.80
CA ALA A 246 18.27 16.71 1.47
C ALA A 246 16.81 17.15 1.34
N ASN A 247 16.45 17.70 0.18
CA ASN A 247 15.08 18.03 -0.21
C ASN A 247 14.73 17.26 -1.50
N ILE A 248 13.87 16.24 -1.41
CA ILE A 248 13.52 15.33 -2.50
C ILE A 248 12.02 15.35 -2.70
N ASP A 249 11.60 15.82 -3.86
CA ASP A 249 10.22 15.76 -4.32
C ASP A 249 10.02 14.53 -5.23
N ASN A 250 8.98 13.74 -4.99
CA ASN A 250 8.66 12.53 -5.76
C ASN A 250 9.76 11.45 -5.80
N LEU A 251 10.17 10.96 -4.63
CA LEU A 251 10.99 9.75 -4.51
C LEU A 251 10.17 8.51 -4.89
N LEU A 252 10.61 7.78 -5.91
CA LEU A 252 9.96 6.57 -6.41
C LEU A 252 10.84 5.35 -6.16
N PHE A 253 10.27 4.31 -5.57
CA PHE A 253 10.85 2.97 -5.57
C PHE A 253 10.15 2.15 -6.64
N LEU A 254 10.89 1.44 -7.49
CA LEU A 254 10.29 0.51 -8.46
C LEU A 254 10.25 -0.95 -7.97
N GLN A 255 11.16 -1.28 -7.06
CA GLN A 255 11.36 -2.61 -6.49
C GLN A 255 11.89 -2.49 -5.06
N MET A 256 11.93 -3.62 -4.36
CA MET A 256 12.48 -3.71 -3.00
C MET A 256 13.86 -3.05 -2.91
N SER A 257 14.01 -2.15 -1.95
CA SER A 257 15.23 -1.39 -1.66
C SER A 257 15.55 -1.48 -0.16
N ASP A 258 16.84 -1.38 0.19
CA ASP A 258 17.32 -1.47 1.58
C ASP A 258 17.97 -0.13 1.96
N LEU A 259 17.37 0.58 2.91
CA LEU A 259 17.79 1.92 3.34
C LEU A 259 18.47 1.89 4.72
N SER A 260 18.98 0.73 5.16
CA SER A 260 19.52 0.55 6.51
C SER A 260 20.84 1.29 6.79
N GLY A 261 21.57 1.70 5.75
CA GLY A 261 22.76 2.57 5.81
C GLY A 261 22.49 4.07 5.65
N LEU A 262 21.22 4.50 5.68
CA LEU A 262 20.83 5.90 5.57
C LEU A 262 21.21 6.70 6.83
N VAL A 263 21.84 7.87 6.63
CA VAL A 263 22.10 8.90 7.64
C VAL A 263 21.36 10.18 7.23
N ALA A 264 20.61 10.79 8.14
CA ALA A 264 19.92 12.06 7.88
C ALA A 264 19.76 12.83 9.20
N GLU A 265 20.79 13.57 9.58
CA GLU A 265 20.78 14.36 10.82
C GLU A 265 19.78 15.51 10.70
N ASN A 266 19.07 15.80 11.79
CA ASN A 266 18.09 16.89 11.88
C ASN A 266 17.04 16.86 10.73
N TYR A 267 16.57 15.67 10.37
CA TYR A 267 15.55 15.48 9.35
C TYR A 267 14.33 16.39 9.59
N LYS A 268 13.94 17.13 8.55
CA LYS A 268 12.73 17.97 8.55
C LYS A 268 11.58 17.19 7.90
N PRO A 269 10.39 17.09 8.53
CA PRO A 269 9.21 16.48 7.91
C PRO A 269 8.96 17.03 6.50
N ARG A 270 8.54 16.17 5.57
CA ARG A 270 8.28 16.50 4.16
C ARG A 270 9.45 17.01 3.34
N SER A 271 10.66 16.94 3.87
CA SER A 271 11.87 17.15 3.07
C SER A 271 12.15 16.00 2.11
N ILE A 272 11.63 14.79 2.37
CA ILE A 272 11.67 13.67 1.41
C ILE A 272 10.24 13.20 1.17
N ARG A 273 9.68 13.52 0.01
CA ARG A 273 8.31 13.19 -0.38
C ARG A 273 8.29 11.96 -1.26
N LEU A 274 7.44 10.99 -0.92
CA LEU A 274 7.21 9.80 -1.72
C LEU A 274 6.43 10.16 -2.98
N SER A 275 6.66 9.44 -4.08
CA SER A 275 5.95 9.64 -5.33
C SER A 275 4.53 9.04 -5.26
N PRO A 276 3.47 9.81 -5.58
CA PRO A 276 2.10 9.29 -5.64
C PRO A 276 1.89 8.29 -6.78
N VAL A 277 2.84 8.16 -7.71
CA VAL A 277 2.84 7.12 -8.75
C VAL A 277 2.78 5.70 -8.17
N MET A 278 3.29 5.50 -6.94
CA MET A 278 3.21 4.23 -6.21
C MET A 278 1.78 3.84 -5.83
N VAL A 279 0.80 4.74 -5.94
CA VAL A 279 -0.61 4.50 -5.57
C VAL A 279 -1.59 5.01 -6.63
N LYS A 280 -1.14 5.15 -7.89
CA LYS A 280 -1.93 5.71 -9.00
C LYS A 280 -3.02 4.78 -9.56
N ASP A 281 -2.97 3.50 -9.22
CA ASP A 281 -3.89 2.49 -9.72
C ASP A 281 -3.94 1.30 -8.77
N ASP A 282 -4.96 0.45 -8.91
CA ASP A 282 -5.22 -0.69 -8.02
C ASP A 282 -4.05 -1.68 -7.93
N LYS A 283 -3.33 -1.88 -9.04
CA LYS A 283 -2.21 -2.80 -9.10
C LYS A 283 -1.04 -2.25 -8.29
N ASN A 284 -0.75 -0.96 -8.43
CA ASN A 284 0.28 -0.29 -7.66
C ASN A 284 -0.11 -0.21 -6.18
N ILE A 285 -1.37 0.11 -5.86
CA ILE A 285 -1.84 0.15 -4.47
C ILE A 285 -1.65 -1.20 -3.78
N ASP A 286 -2.06 -2.30 -4.44
CA ASP A 286 -1.86 -3.65 -3.94
C ASP A 286 -0.37 -3.95 -3.69
N LEU A 287 0.47 -3.75 -4.72
CA LEU A 287 1.90 -4.03 -4.68
C LEU A 287 2.66 -3.22 -3.61
N TYR A 288 2.33 -1.94 -3.43
CA TYR A 288 3.06 -1.05 -2.54
C TYR A 288 2.50 -0.99 -1.13
N LEU A 289 1.20 -1.24 -0.91
CA LEU A 289 0.53 -1.00 0.37
C LEU A 289 -0.28 -2.18 0.93
N ASP A 290 -0.62 -3.22 0.17
CA ASP A 290 -1.43 -4.33 0.68
C ASP A 290 -0.58 -5.56 1.07
N SER A 291 -0.02 -5.51 2.28
CA SER A 291 0.78 -6.60 2.84
C SER A 291 -0.02 -7.85 3.24
N ILE A 292 -1.33 -7.70 3.45
CA ILE A 292 -2.20 -8.83 3.82
C ILE A 292 -2.57 -9.62 2.57
N ASN A 293 -2.84 -8.93 1.45
CA ASN A 293 -3.09 -9.60 0.18
C ASN A 293 -1.80 -10.21 -0.40
N ASN A 294 -0.64 -9.57 -0.23
CA ASN A 294 0.68 -10.05 -0.65
C ASN A 294 1.41 -10.73 0.52
N SER A 295 0.96 -11.90 0.95
CA SER A 295 1.40 -12.52 2.22
C SER A 295 2.85 -13.03 2.18
N ARG A 296 3.35 -13.42 1.01
CA ARG A 296 4.72 -13.91 0.82
C ARG A 296 5.70 -12.77 0.56
N SER A 297 5.45 -11.93 -0.43
CA SER A 297 6.33 -10.81 -0.77
C SER A 297 6.17 -9.61 0.13
N GLY A 298 5.03 -9.42 0.79
CA GLY A 298 4.69 -8.21 1.54
C GLY A 298 4.51 -6.99 0.64
N ALA A 299 3.99 -5.90 1.21
CA ALA A 299 3.90 -4.62 0.53
C ALA A 299 5.31 -4.01 0.34
N ILE A 300 5.68 -3.66 -0.89
CA ILE A 300 7.03 -3.15 -1.22
C ILE A 300 7.38 -1.93 -0.36
N LEU A 301 6.47 -0.96 -0.23
CA LEU A 301 6.78 0.27 0.49
C LEU A 301 6.97 0.02 1.99
N PHE A 302 6.13 -0.80 2.61
CA PHE A 302 6.26 -1.12 4.03
C PHE A 302 7.54 -1.90 4.33
N LYS A 303 7.91 -2.85 3.46
CA LYS A 303 9.21 -3.52 3.58
C LYS A 303 10.40 -2.57 3.47
N ILE A 304 10.35 -1.61 2.55
CA ILE A 304 11.39 -0.59 2.42
C ILE A 304 11.43 0.27 3.69
N MET A 305 10.28 0.72 4.18
CA MET A 305 10.16 1.47 5.42
C MET A 305 10.77 0.71 6.61
N ASP A 306 10.55 -0.59 6.73
CA ASP A 306 11.12 -1.41 7.81
C ASP A 306 12.66 -1.42 7.84
N THR A 307 13.32 -1.14 6.72
CA THR A 307 14.78 -0.99 6.67
C THR A 307 15.28 0.37 7.16
N VAL A 308 14.40 1.38 7.27
CA VAL A 308 14.75 2.74 7.69
C VAL A 308 14.92 2.79 9.21
N LYS A 309 16.16 3.05 9.65
CA LYS A 309 16.52 3.20 11.08
C LYS A 309 16.14 4.55 11.68
N ILE A 310 15.86 5.55 10.84
CA ILE A 310 15.55 6.92 11.27
C ILE A 310 14.04 7.05 11.46
N ASP A 311 13.59 7.02 12.71
CA ASP A 311 12.16 7.03 13.05
C ASP A 311 11.42 8.25 12.50
N ALA A 312 12.05 9.43 12.45
CA ALA A 312 11.42 10.63 11.91
C ALA A 312 11.07 10.51 10.42
N ILE A 313 11.91 9.85 9.61
CA ILE A 313 11.63 9.58 8.19
C ILE A 313 10.52 8.53 8.07
N TRP A 314 10.62 7.46 8.86
CA TRP A 314 9.62 6.39 8.87
C TRP A 314 8.22 6.95 9.17
N VAL A 315 8.11 7.79 10.21
CA VAL A 315 6.85 8.41 10.62
C VAL A 315 6.35 9.38 9.56
N ASP A 316 7.19 10.27 9.04
CA ASP A 316 6.78 11.22 7.99
C ASP A 316 6.25 10.50 6.75
N TRP A 317 6.89 9.41 6.32
CA TRP A 317 6.42 8.59 5.20
C TRP A 317 5.07 7.95 5.45
N LEU A 318 4.83 7.42 6.66
CA LEU A 318 3.51 6.91 7.01
C LEU A 318 2.45 8.01 7.05
N GLU A 319 2.80 9.21 7.51
CA GLU A 319 1.90 10.37 7.47
C GLU A 319 1.50 10.75 6.04
N GLN A 320 2.43 10.68 5.06
CA GLN A 320 2.09 10.92 3.65
C GLN A 320 1.10 9.86 3.13
N ILE A 321 1.33 8.58 3.46
CA ILE A 321 0.43 7.48 3.07
C ILE A 321 -0.97 7.69 3.67
N VAL A 322 -1.04 8.07 4.95
CA VAL A 322 -2.31 8.38 5.64
C VAL A 322 -3.05 9.52 4.95
N GLU A 323 -2.37 10.61 4.60
CA GLU A 323 -2.98 11.72 3.86
C GLU A 323 -3.50 11.28 2.49
N TRP A 324 -2.73 10.46 1.78
CA TRP A 324 -3.11 9.94 0.46
C TRP A 324 -4.41 9.16 0.47
N THR A 325 -4.78 8.51 1.60
CA THR A 325 -6.09 7.84 1.72
C THR A 325 -7.29 8.79 1.55
N SER A 326 -7.06 10.10 1.68
CA SER A 326 -8.08 11.15 1.52
C SER A 326 -7.82 12.08 0.33
N SER A 327 -6.58 12.20 -0.15
CA SER A 327 -6.19 13.16 -1.19
C SER A 327 -5.97 12.55 -2.57
N ILE A 328 -5.77 11.23 -2.68
CA ILE A 328 -5.58 10.53 -3.96
C ILE A 328 -6.81 9.69 -4.25
N ALA A 329 -7.52 10.00 -5.33
CA ALA A 329 -8.83 9.40 -5.64
C ALA A 329 -8.77 7.86 -5.75
N ASP A 330 -7.77 7.31 -6.43
CA ASP A 330 -7.61 5.87 -6.59
C ASP A 330 -7.37 5.16 -5.25
N LEU A 331 -6.48 5.72 -4.41
CA LEU A 331 -6.23 5.17 -3.07
C LEU A 331 -7.45 5.35 -2.16
N GLN A 332 -8.18 6.46 -2.24
CA GLN A 332 -9.41 6.67 -1.48
C GLN A 332 -10.47 5.61 -1.85
N GLN A 333 -10.66 5.34 -3.14
CA GLN A 333 -11.60 4.31 -3.59
C GLN A 333 -11.16 2.92 -3.15
N ALA A 334 -9.87 2.58 -3.31
CA ALA A 334 -9.31 1.32 -2.85
C ALA A 334 -9.45 1.16 -1.32
N TRP A 335 -9.15 2.20 -0.56
CA TRP A 335 -9.31 2.27 0.90
C TRP A 335 -10.75 2.02 1.33
N MET A 336 -11.74 2.52 0.59
CA MET A 336 -13.16 2.33 0.91
C MET A 336 -13.65 0.90 0.62
N ARG A 337 -13.06 0.19 -0.34
CA ARG A 337 -13.52 -1.15 -0.72
C ARG A 337 -12.69 -2.31 -0.13
N SER A 338 -11.38 -2.18 -0.05
CA SER A 338 -10.48 -3.28 0.32
C SER A 338 -10.27 -3.35 1.84
N ALA A 339 -10.66 -4.47 2.46
CA ALA A 339 -10.44 -4.71 3.88
C ALA A 339 -8.97 -4.99 4.19
N THR A 340 -8.27 -5.70 3.30
CA THR A 340 -6.86 -6.09 3.43
C THR A 340 -5.93 -4.89 3.33
N LEU A 341 -6.20 -3.95 2.42
CA LEU A 341 -5.47 -2.69 2.33
C LEU A 341 -5.64 -1.85 3.60
N ARG A 342 -6.89 -1.74 4.10
CA ARG A 342 -7.17 -1.02 5.35
C ARG A 342 -6.40 -1.63 6.52
N GLU A 343 -6.45 -2.95 6.65
CA GLU A 343 -5.72 -3.67 7.70
C GLU A 343 -4.20 -3.48 7.57
N SER A 344 -3.66 -3.55 6.35
CA SER A 344 -2.23 -3.35 6.08
C SER A 344 -1.76 -1.97 6.56
N ILE A 345 -2.42 -0.89 6.14
CA ILE A 345 -2.06 0.48 6.53
C ILE A 345 -2.29 0.70 8.04
N ILE A 346 -3.42 0.23 8.60
CA ILE A 346 -3.74 0.43 10.01
C ILE A 346 -2.74 -0.31 10.92
N THR A 347 -2.29 -1.50 10.52
CA THR A 347 -1.25 -2.23 11.24
C THR A 347 0.02 -1.39 11.36
N GLN A 348 0.42 -0.70 10.29
CA GLN A 348 1.56 0.22 10.33
C GLN A 348 1.31 1.41 11.26
N CYS A 349 0.08 1.93 11.33
CA CYS A 349 -0.27 3.05 12.20
C CYS A 349 -0.12 2.71 13.70
N PHE A 350 -0.15 1.43 14.08
CA PHE A 350 0.08 0.97 15.45
C PHE A 350 1.55 0.74 15.79
N ASN A 351 2.48 1.01 14.87
CA ASN A 351 3.90 0.96 15.16
C ASN A 351 4.25 1.95 16.29
N LYS A 352 5.07 1.51 17.26
CA LYS A 352 5.52 2.32 18.40
C LYS A 352 6.21 3.64 17.99
N LYS A 353 6.82 3.68 16.80
CA LYS A 353 7.44 4.88 16.23
C LYS A 353 6.42 6.03 16.05
N CYS A 354 5.15 5.70 15.85
CA CYS A 354 4.06 6.65 15.60
C CYS A 354 3.43 7.25 16.87
N ALA A 355 3.91 6.93 18.07
CA ALA A 355 3.25 7.31 19.32
C ALA A 355 2.97 8.81 19.44
N ASN A 356 3.85 9.65 18.87
CA ASN A 356 3.78 11.11 18.97
C ASN A 356 3.17 11.79 17.73
N SER A 357 2.80 11.06 16.69
CA SER A 357 2.15 11.66 15.51
C SER A 357 0.68 11.94 15.80
N ALA A 358 0.31 13.22 15.84
CA ALA A 358 -1.08 13.64 16.00
C ALA A 358 -1.95 13.19 14.82
N LEU A 359 -1.42 13.30 13.59
CA LEU A 359 -2.12 12.90 12.37
C LEU A 359 -2.46 11.40 12.39
N ILE A 360 -1.47 10.54 12.64
CA ILE A 360 -1.68 9.08 12.69
C ILE A 360 -2.60 8.71 13.85
N THR A 361 -2.49 9.41 14.99
CA THR A 361 -3.40 9.21 16.13
C THR A 361 -4.85 9.53 15.76
N SER A 362 -5.12 10.71 15.20
CA SER A 362 -6.47 11.08 14.75
C SER A 362 -7.00 10.13 13.68
N PHE A 363 -6.14 9.69 12.75
CA PHE A 363 -6.51 8.72 11.71
C PHE A 363 -6.94 7.38 12.30
N ARG A 364 -6.16 6.80 13.23
CA ARG A 364 -6.50 5.56 13.94
C ARG A 364 -7.81 5.68 14.69
N GLU A 365 -8.02 6.78 15.41
CA GLU A 365 -9.24 7.00 16.18
C GLU A 365 -10.49 7.11 15.30
N LYS A 366 -10.37 7.80 14.17
CA LYS A 366 -11.44 7.87 13.17
C LYS A 366 -11.74 6.48 12.60
N TRP A 367 -10.71 5.73 12.21
CA TRP A 367 -10.89 4.37 11.71
C TRP A 367 -11.54 3.45 12.75
N LEU A 368 -11.13 3.51 14.01
CA LEU A 368 -11.77 2.72 15.08
C LEU A 368 -13.24 3.09 15.27
N SER A 369 -13.58 4.38 15.19
CA SER A 369 -14.97 4.84 15.29
C SER A 369 -15.84 4.39 14.11
N ASP A 370 -15.28 4.36 12.90
CA ASP A 370 -16.05 4.09 11.68
C ASP A 370 -16.11 2.59 11.38
N TYR A 371 -14.99 1.88 11.54
CA TYR A 371 -14.81 0.47 11.19
C TYR A 371 -15.01 -0.47 12.38
N GLY A 372 -14.54 -0.10 13.58
CA GLY A 372 -14.66 -0.94 14.78
C GLY A 372 -16.11 -1.24 15.18
N LYS A 373 -17.07 -0.39 14.76
CA LYS A 373 -18.52 -0.62 14.95
C LYS A 373 -19.12 -1.63 13.98
N THR A 374 -18.48 -1.84 12.85
CA THR A 374 -19.07 -2.48 11.67
C THR A 374 -18.30 -3.74 11.23
N SER A 375 -17.23 -4.12 11.93
CA SER A 375 -16.39 -5.25 11.52
C SER A 375 -15.69 -5.95 12.69
N VAL A 376 -15.42 -7.24 12.51
CA VAL A 376 -14.54 -8.03 13.38
C VAL A 376 -13.11 -7.55 13.18
N LEU A 377 -12.40 -7.31 14.29
CA LEU A 377 -11.05 -6.77 14.22
C LEU A 377 -10.00 -7.89 14.18
N PRO A 378 -8.94 -7.73 13.38
CA PRO A 378 -7.83 -8.68 13.32
C PRO A 378 -7.16 -8.88 14.68
N LYS A 379 -6.82 -10.13 15.00
CA LYS A 379 -6.15 -10.51 16.26
C LYS A 379 -4.84 -9.73 16.50
N THR A 380 -4.13 -9.42 15.43
CA THR A 380 -2.88 -8.64 15.44
C THR A 380 -3.04 -7.25 16.05
N LEU A 381 -4.23 -6.66 15.99
CA LEU A 381 -4.49 -5.31 16.48
C LEU A 381 -5.09 -5.28 17.91
N HIS A 382 -5.52 -6.44 18.44
CA HIS A 382 -6.33 -6.53 19.67
C HIS A 382 -5.71 -5.79 20.86
N ASN A 383 -4.43 -6.02 21.13
CA ASN A 383 -3.73 -5.41 22.28
C ASN A 383 -3.71 -3.88 22.21
N GLU A 384 -3.44 -3.32 21.03
CA GLU A 384 -3.35 -1.86 20.85
C GLU A 384 -4.73 -1.21 20.87
N ILE A 385 -5.76 -1.91 20.37
CA ILE A 385 -7.15 -1.45 20.45
C ILE A 385 -7.64 -1.44 21.90
N ILE A 386 -7.34 -2.48 22.68
CA ILE A 386 -7.68 -2.55 24.11
C ILE A 386 -7.07 -1.35 24.85
N LYS A 387 -5.78 -1.07 24.64
CA LYS A 387 -5.12 0.12 25.21
C LYS A 387 -5.86 1.41 24.83
N SER A 388 -6.23 1.57 23.56
CA SER A 388 -6.99 2.74 23.10
C SER A 388 -8.36 2.87 23.79
N LEU A 389 -9.12 1.78 23.87
CA LEU A 389 -10.46 1.76 24.46
C LEU A 389 -10.47 2.09 25.96
N ARG A 390 -9.45 1.64 26.71
CA ARG A 390 -9.32 1.94 28.15
C ARG A 390 -9.32 3.44 28.45
N HIS A 391 -8.85 4.27 27.52
CA HIS A 391 -8.80 5.73 27.67
C HIS A 391 -10.01 6.47 27.10
N LYS A 392 -10.96 5.79 26.45
CA LYS A 392 -12.18 6.44 25.88
C LYS A 392 -13.25 6.63 26.94
N ASN A 393 -14.16 7.59 26.80
CA ASN A 393 -15.25 7.82 27.78
C ASN A 393 -16.39 6.78 27.68
N ASP A 394 -17.29 6.76 28.67
CA ASP A 394 -18.36 5.75 28.76
C ASP A 394 -19.34 5.81 27.57
N ASN A 395 -19.64 7.01 27.08
CA ASN A 395 -20.45 7.22 25.88
C ASN A 395 -19.80 6.58 24.64
N HIS A 396 -18.48 6.60 24.54
CA HIS A 396 -17.76 5.97 23.45
C HIS A 396 -17.85 4.44 23.54
N LEU A 397 -17.72 3.86 24.75
CA LEU A 397 -17.87 2.41 24.95
C LEU A 397 -19.29 1.94 24.57
N ILE A 398 -20.31 2.69 25.00
CA ILE A 398 -21.71 2.50 24.62
C ILE A 398 -21.93 2.57 23.11
N ARG A 399 -21.31 3.52 22.39
CA ARG A 399 -21.54 3.67 20.95
C ARG A 399 -20.81 2.61 20.13
N ASN A 400 -19.86 1.91 20.74
CA ASN A 400 -19.00 0.93 20.11
C ASN A 400 -19.16 -0.45 20.78
N GLN A 401 -20.37 -0.84 21.17
CA GLN A 401 -20.59 -2.08 21.94
C GLN A 401 -20.09 -3.31 21.22
N PHE A 402 -20.20 -3.38 19.89
CA PHE A 402 -19.64 -4.49 19.11
C PHE A 402 -18.12 -4.59 19.26
N LEU A 403 -17.43 -3.44 19.23
CA LEU A 403 -15.99 -3.36 19.46
C LEU A 403 -15.62 -3.79 20.89
N VAL A 404 -16.34 -3.27 21.88
CA VAL A 404 -16.10 -3.57 23.29
C VAL A 404 -16.35 -5.05 23.59
N ASN A 405 -17.45 -5.61 23.09
CA ASN A 405 -17.83 -7.01 23.28
C ASN A 405 -16.81 -8.01 22.70
N GLN A 406 -16.01 -7.63 21.70
CA GLN A 406 -14.89 -8.45 21.21
C GLN A 406 -13.77 -8.63 22.26
N PHE A 407 -13.69 -7.77 23.28
CA PHE A 407 -12.59 -7.72 24.24
C PHE A 407 -13.00 -7.88 25.71
N ILE A 408 -14.29 -7.86 26.05
CA ILE A 408 -14.73 -8.01 27.46
C ILE A 408 -14.31 -9.36 28.08
N GLY A 409 -14.14 -10.41 27.27
CA GLY A 409 -13.66 -11.70 27.73
C GLY A 409 -12.18 -11.71 28.09
N THR A 410 -11.37 -10.89 27.42
CA THR A 410 -9.91 -10.88 27.53
C THR A 410 -9.37 -9.75 28.41
N ASP A 411 -10.08 -8.63 28.55
CA ASP A 411 -9.64 -7.45 29.30
C ASP A 411 -10.51 -7.14 30.52
N ALA A 412 -9.94 -7.25 31.72
CA ALA A 412 -10.68 -7.07 32.98
C ALA A 412 -11.10 -5.61 33.23
N ASP A 413 -10.21 -4.65 32.99
CA ASP A 413 -10.46 -3.24 33.25
C ASP A 413 -11.55 -2.68 32.32
N LEU A 414 -11.46 -2.97 31.01
CA LEU A 414 -12.46 -2.58 30.03
C LEU A 414 -13.83 -3.21 30.36
N ARG A 415 -13.84 -4.50 30.75
CA ARG A 415 -15.04 -5.22 31.14
C ARG A 415 -15.72 -4.60 32.36
N GLU A 416 -14.98 -4.39 33.45
CA GLU A 416 -15.52 -3.83 34.68
C GLU A 416 -16.14 -2.45 34.39
N ARG A 417 -15.43 -1.66 33.59
CA ARG A 417 -15.89 -0.33 33.21
C ARG A 417 -17.16 -0.37 32.36
N PHE A 418 -17.21 -1.21 31.33
CA PHE A 418 -18.40 -1.34 30.48
C PHE A 418 -19.63 -1.76 31.28
N PHE A 419 -19.48 -2.71 32.20
CA PHE A 419 -20.57 -3.22 33.03
C PHE A 419 -21.00 -2.28 34.17
N LYS A 420 -20.27 -1.20 34.45
CA LYS A 420 -20.72 -0.14 35.37
C LYS A 420 -21.67 0.86 34.71
N ILE A 421 -21.72 0.90 33.38
CA ILE A 421 -22.47 1.91 32.65
C ILE A 421 -23.98 1.59 32.69
N HIS A 422 -24.83 2.56 33.00
CA HIS A 422 -26.28 2.40 32.91
C HIS A 422 -26.76 2.54 31.44
N PRO A 423 -27.66 1.68 30.92
CA PRO A 423 -28.38 0.58 31.60
C PRO A 423 -27.72 -0.81 31.48
N ILE A 424 -26.50 -0.90 30.95
CA ILE A 424 -25.76 -2.17 30.84
C ILE A 424 -25.64 -2.88 32.20
N SER A 425 -25.37 -2.14 33.27
CA SER A 425 -25.29 -2.66 34.65
C SER A 425 -26.58 -3.32 35.13
N ALA A 426 -27.74 -2.72 34.83
CA ALA A 426 -29.05 -3.26 35.19
C ALA A 426 -29.38 -4.52 34.38
N ILE A 427 -29.09 -4.49 33.07
CA ILE A 427 -29.27 -5.64 32.18
C ILE A 427 -28.39 -6.82 32.62
N LYS A 428 -27.11 -6.57 32.93
CA LYS A 428 -26.18 -7.58 33.44
C LYS A 428 -26.73 -8.23 34.72
N SER A 429 -27.14 -7.42 35.70
CA SER A 429 -27.67 -7.92 36.97
C SER A 429 -28.89 -8.81 36.76
N TYR A 430 -29.77 -8.43 35.83
CA TYR A 430 -30.95 -9.23 35.46
C TYR A 430 -30.56 -10.57 34.80
N ILE A 431 -29.60 -10.57 33.87
CA ILE A 431 -29.08 -11.80 33.23
C ILE A 431 -28.50 -12.75 34.29
N GLU A 432 -27.72 -12.21 35.25
CA GLU A 432 -27.12 -12.98 36.35
C GLU A 432 -28.15 -13.58 37.31
N GLN A 433 -29.28 -12.91 37.53
CA GLN A 433 -30.31 -13.39 38.44
C GLN A 433 -31.31 -14.35 37.79
N HIS A 434 -31.58 -14.19 36.48
CA HIS A 434 -32.72 -14.84 35.83
C HIS A 434 -32.37 -15.73 34.63
N ILE A 435 -31.14 -15.65 34.10
CA ILE A 435 -30.74 -16.39 32.89
C ILE A 435 -29.60 -17.36 33.20
N PHE A 436 -28.60 -16.95 33.97
CA PHE A 436 -27.55 -17.87 34.39
C PHE A 436 -28.11 -18.84 35.45
N GLU A 437 -28.08 -20.14 35.16
CA GLU A 437 -28.33 -21.16 36.18
C GLU A 437 -27.19 -21.15 37.20
N SER A 438 -27.53 -21.28 38.48
CA SER A 438 -26.65 -21.17 39.66
C SER A 438 -25.49 -22.18 39.74
N ASN A 439 -25.22 -22.96 38.68
CA ASN A 439 -24.25 -24.05 38.65
C ASN A 439 -23.07 -23.82 37.69
N HIS A 440 -22.89 -22.62 37.12
CA HIS A 440 -21.73 -22.34 36.29
C HIS A 440 -20.52 -21.90 37.15
N GLU A 441 -19.67 -22.87 37.47
CA GLU A 441 -18.29 -22.65 37.94
C GLU A 441 -17.47 -22.03 36.80
N GLY A 442 -17.58 -20.71 36.62
CA GLY A 442 -16.77 -19.99 35.63
C GLY A 442 -17.18 -18.52 35.51
N ASN A 443 -16.18 -17.65 35.44
CA ASN A 443 -16.32 -16.23 35.10
C ASN A 443 -16.87 -16.06 33.66
N ILE A 444 -18.18 -16.25 33.46
CA ILE A 444 -18.85 -16.10 32.17
C ILE A 444 -19.39 -14.66 32.07
N PHE A 445 -18.77 -13.84 31.21
CA PHE A 445 -19.10 -12.42 31.09
C PHE A 445 -20.05 -12.16 29.92
N PRO A 446 -21.34 -11.84 30.15
CA PRO A 446 -22.35 -11.79 29.09
C PRO A 446 -22.03 -10.74 28.03
N ASN A 447 -22.20 -11.07 26.75
CA ASN A 447 -22.13 -10.10 25.68
C ASN A 447 -23.48 -9.37 25.56
N ILE A 448 -23.48 -8.06 25.82
CA ILE A 448 -24.69 -7.23 25.88
C ILE A 448 -24.63 -6.17 24.77
N PHE A 449 -25.70 -6.09 23.99
CA PHE A 449 -25.94 -5.07 22.98
C PHE A 449 -27.20 -4.30 23.35
N PHE A 450 -27.13 -2.99 23.57
CA PHE A 450 -28.24 -2.15 24.02
C PHE A 450 -28.50 -0.99 23.06
N ASN A 451 -29.73 -0.90 22.57
CA ASN A 451 -30.20 0.21 21.73
C ASN A 451 -30.80 1.32 22.61
N HIS A 452 -30.08 2.43 22.69
CA HIS A 452 -30.49 3.62 23.45
C HIS A 452 -31.78 4.26 22.93
N THR A 453 -32.15 4.02 21.67
CA THR A 453 -33.30 4.68 21.02
C THR A 453 -34.62 4.12 21.49
N ASN A 454 -34.71 2.79 21.65
CA ASN A 454 -35.97 2.10 21.95
C ASN A 454 -35.92 1.28 23.25
N GLY A 455 -34.78 1.29 23.94
CA GLY A 455 -34.57 0.55 25.18
C GLY A 455 -34.43 -0.96 24.99
N GLU A 456 -34.34 -1.47 23.77
CA GLU A 456 -34.16 -2.90 23.51
C GLU A 456 -32.69 -3.30 23.73
N ALA A 457 -32.47 -4.52 24.19
CA ALA A 457 -31.17 -5.14 24.34
C ALA A 457 -31.19 -6.58 23.81
N MET A 458 -29.99 -7.06 23.46
CA MET A 458 -29.73 -8.46 23.17
C MET A 458 -28.59 -8.92 24.08
N TYR A 459 -28.83 -10.07 24.70
CA TYR A 459 -27.81 -10.88 25.34
C TYR A 459 -27.41 -12.01 24.39
N ILE A 460 -26.11 -12.27 24.28
CA ILE A 460 -25.53 -13.45 23.63
C ILE A 460 -24.59 -14.11 24.64
N SER A 461 -24.65 -15.44 24.76
CA SER A 461 -23.71 -16.17 25.60
C SER A 461 -22.27 -15.97 25.12
N PRO A 462 -21.26 -15.95 26.01
CA PRO A 462 -19.87 -15.70 25.58
C PRO A 462 -19.32 -16.76 24.64
N THR A 463 -19.72 -18.01 24.86
CA THR A 463 -19.39 -19.13 23.97
C THR A 463 -19.96 -18.89 22.57
N ASP A 464 -21.25 -18.55 22.46
CA ASP A 464 -21.87 -18.32 21.16
C ASP A 464 -21.38 -17.04 20.49
N PHE A 465 -21.07 -15.99 21.25
CA PHE A 465 -20.48 -14.78 20.66
C PHE A 465 -19.08 -15.07 20.11
N SER A 466 -18.27 -15.83 20.85
CA SER A 466 -16.96 -16.28 20.36
C SER A 466 -17.10 -17.11 19.08
N LEU A 467 -18.02 -18.09 19.05
CA LEU A 467 -18.28 -18.93 17.87
C LEU A 467 -18.87 -18.11 16.71
N LEU A 468 -19.70 -17.10 16.97
CA LEU A 468 -20.20 -16.18 15.95
C LEU A 468 -19.07 -15.37 15.32
N VAL A 469 -18.16 -14.83 16.13
CA VAL A 469 -17.03 -14.01 15.67
C VAL A 469 -15.96 -14.85 14.96
N THR A 470 -15.68 -16.06 15.45
CA THR A 470 -14.55 -16.89 14.98
C THR A 470 -14.96 -17.95 13.95
N GLU A 471 -16.18 -18.48 14.03
CA GLU A 471 -16.65 -19.59 13.21
C GLU A 471 -17.91 -19.25 12.39
N ASN A 472 -18.41 -18.01 12.47
CA ASN A 472 -19.70 -17.61 11.91
C ASN A 472 -20.80 -18.64 12.21
N GLN A 473 -20.89 -19.06 13.47
CA GLN A 473 -21.98 -19.92 13.92
C GLN A 473 -23.13 -19.05 14.46
N ILE A 474 -24.37 -19.38 14.06
CA ILE A 474 -25.55 -18.68 14.59
C ILE A 474 -25.64 -18.97 16.10
N PRO A 475 -25.76 -17.93 16.95
CA PRO A 475 -25.95 -18.12 18.38
C PRO A 475 -27.20 -18.94 18.69
N VAL A 476 -27.08 -19.90 19.61
CA VAL A 476 -28.20 -20.73 20.08
C VAL A 476 -28.75 -20.19 21.41
N HIS A 477 -27.88 -19.64 22.24
CA HIS A 477 -28.17 -19.09 23.55
C HIS A 477 -28.09 -17.56 23.48
N TYR A 478 -29.21 -16.96 23.07
CA TYR A 478 -29.40 -15.51 23.05
C TYR A 478 -30.79 -15.14 23.57
N ALA A 479 -30.93 -13.91 24.06
CA ALA A 479 -32.19 -13.37 24.56
C ALA A 479 -32.40 -11.93 24.11
N LEU A 480 -33.63 -11.59 23.74
CA LEU A 480 -34.06 -10.21 23.54
C LEU A 480 -34.73 -9.67 24.81
N LEU A 481 -34.26 -8.51 25.24
CA LEU A 481 -34.60 -7.86 26.50
C LEU A 481 -35.06 -6.42 26.22
N LYS A 482 -35.94 -5.86 27.04
CA LYS A 482 -36.30 -4.44 26.98
C LYS A 482 -36.13 -3.79 28.34
N HIS A 483 -35.35 -2.71 28.37
CA HIS A 483 -35.22 -1.81 29.50
C HIS A 483 -36.33 -0.75 29.43
N GLN A 484 -37.21 -0.75 30.41
CA GLN A 484 -38.23 0.28 30.59
C GLN A 484 -37.77 1.28 31.66
N PRO A 485 -37.44 2.53 31.28
CA PRO A 485 -37.05 3.55 32.25
C PRO A 485 -38.26 3.94 33.13
N GLY A 486 -38.05 4.02 34.45
CA GLY A 486 -39.06 4.33 35.46
C GLY A 486 -38.44 4.41 36.86
N SER A 487 -39.26 4.65 37.90
CA SER A 487 -38.80 4.67 39.30
C SER A 487 -38.22 3.33 39.78
N GLU A 488 -38.68 2.23 39.17
CA GLU A 488 -38.04 0.92 39.21
C GLU A 488 -37.74 0.51 37.77
N ALA A 489 -36.48 0.64 37.34
CA ALA A 489 -36.07 0.21 36.01
C ALA A 489 -36.37 -1.28 35.83
N LYS A 490 -37.29 -1.62 34.93
CA LYS A 490 -37.71 -3.00 34.69
C LYS A 490 -37.08 -3.55 33.42
N ILE A 491 -36.47 -4.72 33.51
CA ILE A 491 -36.03 -5.51 32.36
C ILE A 491 -37.10 -6.58 32.08
N ILE A 492 -37.59 -6.66 30.84
CA ILE A 492 -38.56 -7.68 30.41
C ILE A 492 -38.04 -8.46 29.22
N PHE A 493 -38.34 -9.76 29.17
CA PHE A 493 -38.19 -10.57 27.96
C PHE A 493 -39.29 -10.25 26.96
N PHE A 494 -38.96 -10.39 25.67
CA PHE A 494 -39.99 -10.49 24.64
C PHE A 494 -39.66 -11.56 23.61
N PRO A 495 -40.67 -12.12 22.92
CA PRO A 495 -40.48 -13.28 22.03
C PRO A 495 -39.47 -13.00 20.92
N CYS A 496 -38.52 -13.92 20.72
CA CYS A 496 -37.55 -13.91 19.63
C CYS A 496 -38.17 -14.31 18.29
N ALA A 497 -39.25 -13.65 17.86
CA ALA A 497 -39.78 -13.85 16.51
C ALA A 497 -38.72 -13.41 15.46
N PRO A 498 -38.58 -14.10 14.32
CA PRO A 498 -37.58 -13.79 13.30
C PRO A 498 -37.58 -12.32 12.84
N GLU A 499 -38.77 -11.75 12.67
CA GLU A 499 -38.99 -10.35 12.29
C GLU A 499 -38.42 -9.37 13.34
N LYS A 500 -38.61 -9.70 14.62
CA LYS A 500 -38.13 -8.87 15.74
C LYS A 500 -36.63 -9.00 15.94
N LEU A 501 -36.09 -10.20 15.80
CA LEU A 501 -34.64 -10.42 15.76
C LEU A 501 -34.01 -9.61 14.63
N HIS A 502 -34.56 -9.70 13.42
CA HIS A 502 -34.07 -8.94 12.26
C HIS A 502 -34.14 -7.43 12.51
N SER A 503 -35.28 -6.92 12.97
CA SER A 503 -35.45 -5.51 13.34
C SER A 503 -34.41 -5.04 14.36
N PHE A 504 -34.14 -5.83 15.40
CA PHE A 504 -33.11 -5.48 16.39
C PHE A 504 -31.71 -5.44 15.77
N LEU A 505 -31.35 -6.47 15.00
CA LEU A 505 -30.04 -6.59 14.36
C LEU A 505 -29.73 -5.40 13.44
N THR A 506 -30.73 -4.78 12.80
CA THR A 506 -30.50 -3.57 11.97
C THR A 506 -29.85 -2.40 12.73
N HIS A 507 -29.98 -2.34 14.06
CA HIS A 507 -29.33 -1.34 14.90
C HIS A 507 -27.84 -1.63 15.17
N PHE A 508 -27.38 -2.86 14.91
CA PHE A 508 -26.01 -3.32 15.12
C PHE A 508 -25.45 -3.94 13.84
N PRO A 509 -24.99 -3.13 12.86
CA PRO A 509 -24.65 -3.60 11.52
C PRO A 509 -23.63 -4.75 11.51
N ALA A 510 -22.57 -4.68 12.32
CA ALA A 510 -21.57 -5.76 12.40
C ALA A 510 -22.18 -7.09 12.88
N LEU A 511 -23.02 -7.00 13.92
CA LEU A 511 -23.67 -8.17 14.50
C LEU A 511 -24.66 -8.77 13.50
N HIS A 512 -25.45 -7.93 12.83
CA HIS A 512 -26.36 -8.34 11.77
C HIS A 512 -25.64 -9.04 10.63
N ASP A 513 -24.49 -8.50 10.25
CA ASP A 513 -23.66 -9.02 9.17
C ASP A 513 -23.12 -10.41 9.52
N LEU A 514 -22.51 -10.59 10.69
CA LEU A 514 -22.07 -11.90 11.18
C LEU A 514 -23.21 -12.92 11.26
N TRP A 515 -24.34 -12.51 11.84
CA TRP A 515 -25.53 -13.36 11.96
C TRP A 515 -26.05 -13.80 10.60
N SER A 516 -25.98 -12.90 9.62
CA SER A 516 -26.39 -13.16 8.24
C SER A 516 -25.45 -14.13 7.52
N ARG A 517 -24.13 -14.00 7.70
CA ARG A 517 -23.11 -14.90 7.13
C ARG A 517 -23.24 -16.32 7.66
N ALA A 518 -23.57 -16.45 8.94
CA ALA A 518 -23.67 -17.72 9.64
C ALA A 518 -24.76 -18.68 9.11
N GLY A 519 -25.71 -18.19 8.30
CA GLY A 519 -26.83 -18.97 7.77
C GLY A 519 -26.51 -19.98 6.65
N ILE A 520 -25.25 -20.26 6.30
CA ILE A 520 -24.85 -21.26 5.28
C ILE A 520 -25.55 -21.04 3.91
N ASN A 521 -25.80 -19.79 3.52
CA ASN A 521 -26.68 -19.49 2.38
C ASN A 521 -26.12 -19.91 1.01
N LEU A 522 -24.79 -20.01 0.87
CA LEU A 522 -24.11 -20.27 -0.41
C LEU A 522 -23.48 -21.66 -0.52
N ALA A 523 -23.46 -22.47 0.54
CA ALA A 523 -22.92 -23.84 0.48
C ALA A 523 -23.64 -24.74 -0.55
N PRO A 524 -24.96 -24.61 -0.78
CA PRO A 524 -25.65 -25.34 -1.84
C PRO A 524 -25.09 -25.05 -3.24
N ILE A 525 -24.60 -23.83 -3.48
CA ILE A 525 -24.02 -23.41 -4.76
C ILE A 525 -22.70 -24.18 -5.00
N ILE A 526 -21.81 -24.23 -4.00
CA ILE A 526 -20.58 -25.04 -4.09
C ILE A 526 -20.92 -26.53 -4.21
N SER A 527 -21.93 -27.01 -3.50
CA SER A 527 -22.35 -28.40 -3.63
C SER A 527 -22.85 -28.74 -5.03
N PHE A 528 -23.52 -27.79 -5.69
CA PHE A 528 -23.95 -27.94 -7.08
C PHE A 528 -22.77 -27.93 -8.06
N LEU A 529 -21.77 -27.06 -7.87
CA LEU A 529 -20.53 -27.07 -8.68
C LEU A 529 -19.80 -28.42 -8.64
N PHE A 530 -19.93 -29.16 -7.53
CA PHE A 530 -19.31 -30.47 -7.30
C PHE A 530 -20.31 -31.63 -7.44
N SER A 531 -21.51 -31.42 -7.99
CA SER A 531 -22.57 -32.44 -8.04
C SER A 531 -22.42 -33.45 -9.18
N ALA A 532 -21.53 -33.19 -10.15
CA ALA A 532 -21.35 -34.04 -11.30
C ALA A 532 -20.76 -35.41 -10.92
N GLN A 533 -21.36 -36.48 -11.46
CA GLN A 533 -20.69 -37.78 -11.52
C GLN A 533 -19.52 -37.65 -12.51
N LEU A 534 -18.32 -37.90 -12.00
CA LEU A 534 -17.09 -37.99 -12.76
C LEU A 534 -16.53 -39.40 -12.53
N ASP A 535 -15.92 -39.97 -13.56
CA ASP A 535 -15.18 -41.23 -13.47
C ASP A 535 -13.82 -40.99 -12.80
N LEU A 536 -13.85 -40.52 -11.56
CA LEU A 536 -12.67 -40.33 -10.71
C LEU A 536 -12.38 -41.61 -9.94
N ASN A 537 -11.10 -41.90 -9.71
CA ASN A 537 -10.72 -42.97 -8.81
C ASN A 537 -11.04 -42.61 -7.33
N ASN A 538 -10.88 -43.57 -6.41
CA ASN A 538 -11.24 -43.36 -5.01
C ASN A 538 -10.45 -42.22 -4.34
N ASP A 539 -9.17 -42.05 -4.67
CA ASP A 539 -8.30 -41.03 -4.08
C ASP A 539 -8.65 -39.64 -4.63
N GLU A 540 -8.91 -39.54 -5.94
CA GLU A 540 -9.40 -38.32 -6.60
C GLU A 540 -10.77 -37.90 -6.07
N ASN A 541 -11.68 -38.85 -5.83
CA ASN A 541 -12.98 -38.59 -5.21
C ASN A 541 -12.82 -38.05 -3.78
N ALA A 542 -11.97 -38.70 -2.98
CA ALA A 542 -11.69 -38.24 -1.62
C ALA A 542 -11.04 -36.85 -1.60
N ARG A 543 -10.11 -36.56 -2.53
CA ARG A 543 -9.49 -35.24 -2.68
C ARG A 543 -10.49 -34.18 -3.13
N THR A 544 -11.37 -34.52 -4.07
CA THR A 544 -12.44 -33.64 -4.57
C THR A 544 -13.40 -33.24 -3.45
N MET A 545 -13.81 -34.20 -2.61
CA MET A 545 -14.66 -33.92 -1.45
C MET A 545 -13.96 -33.02 -0.43
N LYS A 546 -12.67 -33.24 -0.18
CA LYS A 546 -11.87 -32.33 0.67
C LYS A 546 -11.82 -30.91 0.10
N ILE A 547 -11.66 -30.75 -1.22
CA ILE A 547 -11.69 -29.44 -1.88
C ILE A 547 -13.09 -28.80 -1.73
N LYS A 548 -14.17 -29.54 -1.99
CA LYS A 548 -15.55 -29.07 -1.81
C LYS A 548 -15.82 -28.57 -0.40
N GLU A 549 -15.52 -29.40 0.61
CA GLU A 549 -15.69 -29.06 2.02
C GLU A 549 -14.85 -27.83 2.39
N HIS A 550 -13.63 -27.75 1.86
CA HIS A 550 -12.78 -26.59 2.04
C HIS A 550 -13.42 -25.31 1.47
N LEU A 551 -13.87 -25.31 0.21
CA LEU A 551 -14.53 -24.15 -0.39
C LEU A 551 -15.80 -23.73 0.38
N ILE A 552 -16.58 -24.68 0.89
CA ILE A 552 -17.72 -24.38 1.79
C ILE A 552 -17.25 -23.75 3.11
N SER A 553 -16.16 -24.24 3.68
CA SER A 553 -15.57 -23.68 4.90
C SER A 553 -15.05 -22.24 4.70
N LEU A 554 -14.57 -21.92 3.49
CA LEU A 554 -14.14 -20.57 3.14
C LEU A 554 -15.31 -19.59 3.03
N LEU A 555 -16.44 -20.02 2.45
CA LEU A 555 -17.69 -19.22 2.43
C LEU A 555 -18.19 -18.86 3.81
N THR A 556 -17.98 -19.76 4.77
CA THR A 556 -18.36 -19.58 6.17
C THR A 556 -17.23 -18.96 6.99
N ARG A 557 -16.09 -18.61 6.38
CA ARG A 557 -14.84 -18.13 7.00
C ARG A 557 -14.41 -18.95 8.24
N LYS A 558 -14.75 -20.25 8.27
CA LYS A 558 -14.39 -21.19 9.36
C LYS A 558 -12.93 -21.65 9.31
N SER A 559 -12.28 -21.46 8.17
CA SER A 559 -10.90 -21.88 7.96
C SER A 559 -9.95 -20.69 8.16
N THR A 560 -9.13 -20.75 9.21
CA THR A 560 -8.05 -19.79 9.48
C THR A 560 -6.79 -20.02 8.63
N ALA A 561 -6.68 -21.19 7.99
CA ALA A 561 -5.56 -21.57 7.14
C ALA A 561 -6.08 -22.16 5.82
N PRO A 562 -6.19 -21.35 4.75
CA PRO A 562 -6.77 -21.79 3.50
C PRO A 562 -5.85 -22.83 2.81
N MET A 563 -6.44 -23.91 2.30
CA MET A 563 -5.75 -24.90 1.48
C MET A 563 -5.46 -24.30 0.12
N LYS A 564 -4.19 -24.34 -0.30
CA LYS A 564 -3.76 -23.87 -1.63
C LYS A 564 -4.09 -24.93 -2.67
N ILE A 565 -4.73 -24.53 -3.76
CA ILE A 565 -5.22 -25.39 -4.86
C ILE A 565 -4.51 -24.98 -6.16
N THR A 566 -3.18 -24.81 -6.06
CA THR A 566 -2.31 -24.39 -7.18
C THR A 566 -1.40 -25.52 -7.65
N GLY A 567 -1.30 -26.61 -6.88
CA GLY A 567 -0.57 -27.81 -7.30
C GLY A 567 -1.17 -28.44 -8.56
N HIS A 568 -0.32 -29.04 -9.39
CA HIS A 568 -0.72 -29.57 -10.70
C HIS A 568 -1.93 -30.52 -10.61
N ASP A 569 -1.89 -31.51 -9.71
CA ASP A 569 -2.96 -32.50 -9.55
C ASP A 569 -4.27 -31.86 -9.05
N ASP A 570 -4.17 -30.91 -8.13
CA ASP A 570 -5.31 -30.16 -7.61
C ASP A 570 -5.96 -29.28 -8.70
N GLN A 571 -5.15 -28.65 -9.55
CA GLN A 571 -5.64 -27.87 -10.69
C GLN A 571 -6.30 -28.75 -11.75
N LEU A 572 -5.73 -29.92 -12.06
CA LEU A 572 -6.34 -30.89 -12.97
C LEU A 572 -7.68 -31.39 -12.44
N LEU A 573 -7.74 -31.72 -11.15
CA LEU A 573 -8.95 -32.22 -10.48
C LEU A 573 -10.04 -31.15 -10.40
N LEU A 574 -9.69 -29.93 -9.99
CA LEU A 574 -10.65 -28.82 -9.98
C LEU A 574 -11.10 -28.47 -11.41
N GLY A 575 -10.19 -28.56 -12.38
CA GLY A 575 -10.48 -28.39 -13.79
C GLY A 575 -11.45 -29.44 -14.31
N SER A 576 -11.29 -30.72 -13.96
CA SER A 576 -12.21 -31.79 -14.40
C SER A 576 -13.61 -31.61 -13.83
N VAL A 577 -13.72 -31.12 -12.59
CA VAL A 577 -15.01 -30.80 -11.95
C VAL A 577 -15.69 -29.60 -12.60
N LEU A 578 -14.99 -28.48 -12.76
CA LEU A 578 -15.62 -27.22 -13.16
C LEU A 578 -15.69 -27.02 -14.68
N ARG A 579 -14.91 -27.74 -15.50
CA ARG A 579 -14.88 -27.58 -16.97
C ARG A 579 -16.25 -27.67 -17.62
N ARG A 580 -17.16 -28.46 -17.07
CA ARG A 580 -18.54 -28.59 -17.57
C ARG A 580 -19.31 -27.28 -17.55
N PHE A 581 -18.93 -26.33 -16.69
CA PHE A 581 -19.57 -25.01 -16.62
C PHE A 581 -18.99 -24.01 -17.62
N TYR A 582 -17.79 -24.21 -18.15
CA TYR A 582 -17.14 -23.27 -19.08
C TYR A 582 -16.60 -23.95 -20.35
N ALA A 583 -17.12 -25.14 -20.69
CA ALA A 583 -16.71 -25.87 -21.87
C ALA A 583 -17.00 -25.05 -23.15
N THR A 584 -16.00 -24.98 -24.02
CA THR A 584 -16.05 -24.24 -25.29
C THR A 584 -16.21 -25.17 -26.50
N GLU A 585 -16.20 -26.48 -26.29
CA GLU A 585 -16.42 -27.48 -27.32
C GLU A 585 -17.88 -27.42 -27.81
N GLU A 586 -18.09 -27.35 -29.12
CA GLU A 586 -19.40 -27.09 -29.76
C GLU A 586 -20.55 -27.97 -29.21
N ASN A 587 -20.27 -29.25 -28.99
CA ASN A 587 -21.24 -30.22 -28.45
C ASN A 587 -21.51 -30.07 -26.93
N ALA A 588 -20.65 -29.37 -26.20
CA ALA A 588 -20.72 -29.17 -24.75
C ALA A 588 -21.13 -27.74 -24.35
N VAL A 589 -21.08 -26.77 -25.26
CA VAL A 589 -21.45 -25.35 -24.98
C VAL A 589 -22.88 -25.23 -24.46
N ALA A 590 -23.83 -25.91 -25.11
CA ALA A 590 -25.24 -25.85 -24.72
C ALA A 590 -25.46 -26.37 -23.29
N VAL A 591 -24.83 -27.50 -22.96
CA VAL A 591 -24.87 -28.09 -21.61
C VAL A 591 -24.22 -27.16 -20.59
N ALA A 592 -23.07 -26.57 -20.92
CA ALA A 592 -22.38 -25.62 -20.06
C ALA A 592 -23.24 -24.39 -19.76
N ARG A 593 -23.87 -23.81 -20.78
CA ARG A 593 -24.79 -22.67 -20.63
C ARG A 593 -26.00 -23.03 -19.78
N GLN A 594 -26.57 -24.24 -19.96
CA GLN A 594 -27.68 -24.72 -19.13
C GLN A 594 -27.26 -24.87 -17.66
N LEU A 595 -26.11 -25.49 -17.38
CA LEU A 595 -25.61 -25.66 -16.01
C LEU A 595 -25.33 -24.32 -15.32
N ARG A 596 -24.79 -23.33 -16.05
CA ARG A 596 -24.63 -21.96 -15.52
C ARG A 596 -25.98 -21.28 -15.27
N HIS A 597 -26.98 -21.51 -16.12
CA HIS A 597 -28.34 -21.02 -15.87
C HIS A 597 -28.94 -21.61 -14.59
N GLU A 598 -28.82 -22.93 -14.39
CA GLU A 598 -29.28 -23.61 -13.17
C GLU A 598 -28.54 -23.09 -11.92
N LEU A 599 -27.24 -22.83 -12.02
CA LEU A 599 -26.44 -22.20 -10.96
C LEU A 599 -26.97 -20.80 -10.59
N ILE A 600 -27.37 -20.00 -11.60
CA ILE A 600 -27.96 -18.67 -11.39
C ILE A 600 -29.33 -18.79 -10.72
N VAL A 601 -30.19 -19.69 -11.18
CA VAL A 601 -31.52 -19.93 -10.57
C VAL A 601 -31.37 -20.33 -9.10
N LEU A 602 -30.50 -21.30 -8.80
CA LEU A 602 -30.21 -21.71 -7.44
C LEU A 602 -29.73 -20.53 -6.58
N THR A 603 -28.88 -19.66 -7.14
CA THR A 603 -28.40 -18.47 -6.43
C THR A 603 -29.55 -17.49 -6.17
N VAL A 604 -30.44 -17.27 -7.13
CA VAL A 604 -31.64 -16.42 -6.98
C VAL A 604 -32.57 -16.96 -5.89
N GLU A 605 -32.80 -18.27 -5.84
CA GLU A 605 -33.59 -18.90 -4.78
C GLU A 605 -32.99 -18.63 -3.39
N ARG A 606 -31.66 -18.72 -3.27
CA ARG A 606 -30.96 -18.39 -2.02
C ARG A 606 -31.06 -16.91 -1.68
N LEU A 607 -30.98 -16.02 -2.68
CA LEU A 607 -31.18 -14.57 -2.50
C LEU A 607 -32.59 -14.25 -1.98
N ALA A 608 -33.61 -14.90 -2.54
CA ALA A 608 -35.01 -14.67 -2.21
C ALA A 608 -35.37 -15.06 -0.76
N LEU A 609 -34.59 -15.94 -0.11
CA LEU A 609 -34.78 -16.28 1.30
C LEU A 609 -34.60 -15.11 2.27
N LYS A 610 -33.88 -14.04 1.85
CA LYS A 610 -33.61 -12.89 2.74
C LYS A 610 -34.24 -11.56 2.31
N SER A 611 -34.65 -11.41 1.05
CA SER A 611 -35.32 -10.20 0.59
C SER A 611 -36.09 -10.42 -0.71
N ASN A 612 -37.33 -9.94 -0.75
CA ASN A 612 -38.19 -9.92 -1.93
C ASN A 612 -38.25 -8.54 -2.61
N GLU A 613 -37.35 -7.61 -2.26
CA GLU A 613 -37.42 -6.21 -2.73
C GLU A 613 -36.91 -5.97 -4.16
N LEU A 614 -36.24 -6.97 -4.76
CA LEU A 614 -35.71 -6.91 -6.12
C LEU A 614 -36.65 -7.61 -7.12
N GLN A 615 -36.73 -7.06 -8.34
CA GLN A 615 -37.37 -7.75 -9.48
C GLN A 615 -36.53 -8.95 -9.94
N ASP A 616 -37.15 -9.86 -10.68
CA ASP A 616 -36.49 -11.11 -11.10
C ASP A 616 -35.21 -10.89 -11.92
N ASN A 617 -35.19 -9.91 -12.83
CA ASN A 617 -33.98 -9.57 -13.59
C ASN A 617 -32.89 -8.98 -12.68
N GLU A 618 -33.27 -8.18 -11.68
CA GLU A 618 -32.33 -7.59 -10.71
C GLU A 618 -31.74 -8.66 -9.79
N LYS A 619 -32.56 -9.65 -9.37
CA LYS A 619 -32.11 -10.83 -8.63
C LYS A 619 -31.10 -11.64 -9.44
N LYS A 620 -31.35 -11.83 -10.74
CA LYS A 620 -30.41 -12.52 -11.66
C LYS A 620 -29.09 -11.77 -11.79
N VAL A 621 -29.12 -10.44 -11.93
CA VAL A 621 -27.90 -9.61 -11.94
C VAL A 621 -27.15 -9.75 -10.62
N ALA A 622 -27.84 -9.65 -9.48
CA ALA A 622 -27.23 -9.85 -8.17
C ALA A 622 -26.58 -11.24 -8.08
N ALA A 623 -27.25 -12.29 -8.55
CA ALA A 623 -26.72 -13.65 -8.60
C ALA A 623 -25.44 -13.76 -9.44
N TYR A 624 -25.41 -13.19 -10.66
CA TYR A 624 -24.19 -13.15 -11.48
C TYR A 624 -23.02 -12.48 -10.75
N LEU A 625 -23.23 -11.26 -10.23
CA LEU A 625 -22.20 -10.52 -9.51
C LEU A 625 -21.67 -11.31 -8.31
N LEU A 626 -22.57 -12.00 -7.59
CA LEU A 626 -22.21 -12.78 -6.42
C LEU A 626 -21.35 -13.99 -6.78
N LEU A 627 -21.71 -14.71 -7.85
CA LEU A 627 -20.94 -15.86 -8.33
C LEU A 627 -19.58 -15.44 -8.90
N ILE A 628 -19.52 -14.35 -9.70
CA ILE A 628 -18.25 -13.84 -10.24
C ILE A 628 -17.34 -13.43 -9.09
N ARG A 629 -17.87 -12.67 -8.10
CA ARG A 629 -17.11 -12.27 -6.92
C ARG A 629 -16.63 -13.46 -6.11
N MET A 630 -17.50 -14.45 -5.86
CA MET A 630 -17.15 -15.66 -5.12
C MET A 630 -16.01 -16.43 -5.80
N ALA A 631 -16.11 -16.66 -7.12
CA ALA A 631 -15.08 -17.38 -7.87
C ALA A 631 -13.75 -16.60 -7.95
N ALA A 632 -13.82 -15.27 -8.14
CA ALA A 632 -12.66 -14.40 -8.11
C ALA A 632 -11.98 -14.38 -6.73
N GLU A 633 -12.76 -14.26 -5.64
CA GLU A 633 -12.19 -14.24 -4.29
C GLU A 633 -11.61 -15.62 -3.92
N MET A 634 -12.32 -16.73 -4.18
CA MET A 634 -11.81 -18.07 -3.88
C MET A 634 -10.50 -18.39 -4.62
N SER A 635 -10.33 -17.88 -5.84
CA SER A 635 -9.08 -18.06 -6.60
C SER A 635 -7.92 -17.17 -6.16
N SER A 636 -8.16 -16.19 -5.27
CA SER A 636 -7.12 -15.25 -4.83
C SER A 636 -6.11 -15.87 -3.88
N GLU A 637 -4.96 -15.19 -3.71
CA GLU A 637 -3.93 -15.56 -2.74
C GLU A 637 -4.47 -15.71 -1.32
N ARG A 638 -5.44 -14.88 -0.92
CA ARG A 638 -6.05 -14.95 0.40
C ARG A 638 -6.69 -16.31 0.70
N TYR A 639 -7.11 -17.03 -0.33
CA TYR A 639 -7.83 -18.29 -0.21
C TYR A 639 -7.03 -19.39 -0.92
N CYS A 640 -7.51 -19.88 -2.07
CA CYS A 640 -6.95 -21.07 -2.71
C CYS A 640 -5.73 -20.79 -3.61
N GLY A 641 -5.41 -19.54 -3.91
CA GLY A 641 -4.23 -19.15 -4.68
C GLY A 641 -2.98 -18.92 -3.84
N ILE A 642 -1.86 -18.69 -4.52
CA ILE A 642 -0.61 -18.15 -3.99
C ILE A 642 -0.25 -16.89 -4.78
N GLU A 643 0.76 -16.13 -4.33
CA GLU A 643 1.14 -14.85 -4.97
C GLU A 643 1.55 -14.98 -6.45
N GLU A 644 2.03 -16.14 -6.88
CA GLU A 644 2.46 -16.36 -8.27
C GLU A 644 1.54 -17.27 -9.09
N ASP A 645 0.54 -17.91 -8.47
CA ASP A 645 -0.38 -18.83 -9.15
C ASP A 645 -1.79 -18.82 -8.53
N SER A 646 -2.82 -19.00 -9.34
CA SER A 646 -4.22 -18.98 -8.89
C SER A 646 -5.04 -20.06 -9.61
N PRO A 647 -5.95 -20.76 -8.90
CA PRO A 647 -6.72 -21.87 -9.45
C PRO A 647 -7.47 -21.47 -10.73
N GLU A 648 -7.00 -21.97 -11.87
CA GLU A 648 -7.45 -21.50 -13.19
C GLU A 648 -8.94 -21.78 -13.44
N ALA A 649 -9.43 -22.93 -12.98
CA ALA A 649 -10.81 -23.35 -13.17
C ALA A 649 -11.83 -22.36 -12.57
N LEU A 650 -11.53 -21.79 -11.39
CA LEU A 650 -12.37 -20.76 -10.76
C LEU A 650 -12.31 -19.44 -11.53
N ARG A 651 -11.12 -19.05 -12.03
CA ARG A 651 -10.97 -17.84 -12.86
C ARG A 651 -11.71 -17.97 -14.19
N ARG A 652 -11.68 -19.15 -14.82
CA ARG A 652 -12.45 -19.44 -16.05
C ARG A 652 -13.95 -19.38 -15.82
N LEU A 653 -14.43 -19.91 -14.68
CA LEU A 653 -15.83 -19.78 -14.31
C LEU A 653 -16.25 -18.31 -14.13
N ALA A 654 -15.41 -17.50 -13.45
CA ALA A 654 -15.68 -16.07 -13.31
C ALA A 654 -15.70 -15.34 -14.67
N ASP A 655 -14.74 -15.66 -15.56
CA ASP A 655 -14.63 -15.06 -16.89
C ASP A 655 -15.85 -15.33 -17.77
N ILE A 656 -16.33 -16.58 -17.82
CA ILE A 656 -17.52 -16.92 -18.61
C ILE A 656 -18.81 -16.34 -18.01
N LEU A 657 -18.89 -16.21 -16.68
CA LEU A 657 -20.03 -15.57 -16.02
C LEU A 657 -20.09 -14.06 -16.29
N ILE A 658 -18.94 -13.41 -16.52
CA ILE A 658 -18.91 -12.01 -16.99
C ILE A 658 -19.53 -11.92 -18.39
N ASP A 659 -19.20 -12.85 -19.30
CA ASP A 659 -19.80 -12.87 -20.64
C ASP A 659 -21.30 -13.12 -20.57
N ASP A 660 -21.75 -14.09 -19.78
CA ASP A 660 -23.17 -14.37 -19.58
C ASP A 660 -23.93 -13.15 -19.03
N LEU A 661 -23.32 -12.37 -18.12
CA LEU A 661 -23.93 -11.16 -17.58
C LEU A 661 -24.09 -10.07 -18.66
N VAL A 662 -23.07 -9.87 -19.50
CA VAL A 662 -23.11 -8.93 -20.63
C VAL A 662 -24.18 -9.34 -21.64
N GLU A 663 -24.29 -10.64 -21.93
CA GLU A 663 -25.28 -11.20 -22.85
C GLU A 663 -26.70 -11.11 -22.28
N PHE A 664 -26.87 -11.43 -21.00
CA PHE A 664 -28.17 -11.43 -20.32
C PHE A 664 -28.76 -10.02 -20.20
N TRP A 665 -27.96 -9.02 -19.85
CA TRP A 665 -28.40 -7.64 -19.74
C TRP A 665 -27.40 -6.67 -20.39
N PRO A 666 -27.46 -6.50 -21.72
CA PRO A 666 -26.59 -5.57 -22.41
C PRO A 666 -26.70 -4.15 -21.86
N GLY A 667 -25.57 -3.55 -21.51
CA GLY A 667 -25.50 -2.21 -20.93
C GLY A 667 -25.55 -2.14 -19.40
N ILE A 668 -25.71 -3.28 -18.70
CA ILE A 668 -25.56 -3.32 -17.23
C ILE A 668 -24.11 -3.00 -16.83
N ILE A 669 -23.15 -3.53 -17.59
CA ILE A 669 -21.72 -3.19 -17.59
C ILE A 669 -21.32 -2.82 -19.02
N ASP A 670 -20.49 -1.79 -19.17
CA ASP A 670 -19.93 -1.44 -20.46
C ASP A 670 -18.77 -2.40 -20.85
N LYS A 671 -18.46 -2.45 -22.15
CA LYS A 671 -17.44 -3.37 -22.69
C LYS A 671 -16.03 -3.09 -22.15
N ILE A 672 -15.71 -1.84 -21.79
CA ILE A 672 -14.39 -1.48 -21.27
C ILE A 672 -14.27 -2.02 -19.85
N THR A 673 -15.28 -1.81 -19.00
CA THR A 673 -15.35 -2.36 -17.65
C THR A 673 -15.30 -3.89 -17.65
N ALA A 674 -16.09 -4.54 -18.50
CA ALA A 674 -16.06 -6.00 -18.66
C ALA A 674 -14.67 -6.49 -19.09
N GLY A 675 -14.05 -5.82 -20.07
CA GLY A 675 -12.70 -6.11 -20.51
C GLY A 675 -11.67 -5.97 -19.38
N HIS A 676 -11.75 -4.89 -18.60
CA HIS A 676 -10.88 -4.69 -17.44
C HIS A 676 -11.04 -5.79 -16.38
N TRP A 677 -12.27 -6.21 -16.09
CA TRP A 677 -12.53 -7.31 -15.16
C TRP A 677 -11.88 -8.61 -15.62
N LYS A 678 -12.02 -8.93 -16.91
CA LYS A 678 -11.37 -10.09 -17.52
C LYS A 678 -9.85 -10.01 -17.47
N THR A 679 -9.25 -8.84 -17.70
CA THR A 679 -7.79 -8.67 -17.56
C THR A 679 -7.28 -8.85 -16.13
N CYS A 680 -8.14 -8.69 -15.10
CA CYS A 680 -7.78 -9.01 -13.72
C CYS A 680 -7.71 -10.53 -13.49
N LEU A 681 -8.51 -11.32 -14.22
CA LEU A 681 -8.53 -12.80 -14.16
C LEU A 681 -7.47 -13.45 -15.04
N PHE A 682 -7.20 -12.85 -16.20
CA PHE A 682 -6.26 -13.32 -17.21
C PHE A 682 -5.46 -12.13 -17.77
N PRO A 683 -4.38 -11.71 -17.09
CA PRO A 683 -3.57 -10.60 -17.55
C PRO A 683 -2.82 -10.97 -18.84
N GLY A 684 -2.84 -10.09 -19.85
CA GLY A 684 -2.28 -10.35 -21.18
C GLY A 684 -0.75 -10.36 -21.28
N HIS A 685 -0.02 -10.41 -20.16
CA HIS A 685 1.44 -10.38 -20.12
C HIS A 685 1.95 -11.53 -19.25
N SER A 686 2.94 -12.29 -19.73
CA SER A 686 3.48 -13.48 -19.05
C SER A 686 4.06 -13.23 -17.66
N ASN A 687 4.33 -11.97 -17.31
CA ASN A 687 4.91 -11.57 -16.01
C ASN A 687 3.92 -10.82 -15.12
N ALA A 688 2.65 -10.69 -15.53
CA ALA A 688 1.62 -10.05 -14.73
C ALA A 688 0.85 -11.13 -13.96
N PHE A 689 0.82 -11.00 -12.63
CA PHE A 689 0.11 -11.93 -11.76
C PHE A 689 -1.42 -11.72 -11.86
N PRO A 690 -2.24 -12.78 -11.99
CA PRO A 690 -3.70 -12.66 -11.96
C PRO A 690 -4.17 -12.31 -10.55
N CYS A 691 -4.32 -11.02 -10.26
CA CYS A 691 -4.82 -10.56 -8.97
C CYS A 691 -6.36 -10.60 -8.93
N SER A 692 -6.93 -11.80 -8.87
CA SER A 692 -8.39 -12.02 -8.80
C SER A 692 -9.03 -11.40 -7.56
N ALA A 693 -8.25 -11.13 -6.49
CA ALA A 693 -8.67 -10.32 -5.34
C ALA A 693 -9.12 -8.91 -5.74
N ILE A 694 -8.40 -8.25 -6.65
CA ILE A 694 -8.76 -6.90 -7.13
C ILE A 694 -10.14 -6.94 -7.81
N LEU A 695 -10.43 -8.00 -8.57
CA LEU A 695 -11.76 -8.15 -9.18
C LEU A 695 -12.85 -8.37 -8.13
N ALA A 696 -12.60 -9.22 -7.13
CA ALA A 696 -13.55 -9.47 -6.06
C ALA A 696 -13.92 -8.18 -5.30
N ASP A 697 -12.92 -7.34 -5.01
CA ASP A 697 -13.11 -6.03 -4.39
C ASP A 697 -13.87 -5.05 -5.29
N LYS A 698 -13.55 -5.02 -6.59
CA LYS A 698 -14.27 -4.20 -7.58
C LYS A 698 -15.73 -4.54 -7.63
N ILE A 699 -16.08 -5.83 -7.73
CA ILE A 699 -17.48 -6.27 -7.81
C ILE A 699 -18.21 -5.99 -6.49
N GLY A 700 -17.56 -6.17 -5.34
CA GLY A 700 -18.16 -5.89 -4.04
C GLY A 700 -18.53 -4.42 -3.80
N ALA A 701 -17.86 -3.50 -4.50
CA ALA A 701 -18.11 -2.07 -4.45
C ALA A 701 -18.86 -1.54 -5.70
N TRP A 702 -19.09 -2.37 -6.71
CA TRP A 702 -19.66 -1.93 -7.98
C TRP A 702 -21.13 -1.53 -7.82
N LEU A 703 -21.50 -0.41 -8.45
CA LEU A 703 -22.87 0.08 -8.53
C LEU A 703 -23.40 -0.15 -9.96
N PRO A 704 -24.38 -1.04 -10.15
CA PRO A 704 -25.01 -1.19 -11.45
C PRO A 704 -25.67 0.10 -11.91
N GLY A 705 -25.59 0.40 -13.22
CA GLY A 705 -26.24 1.56 -13.83
C GLY A 705 -27.78 1.50 -13.85
N ALA A 706 -28.39 0.47 -13.27
CA ALA A 706 -29.84 0.34 -13.13
C ALA A 706 -30.38 1.29 -12.04
N ALA A 707 -31.65 1.70 -12.15
CA ALA A 707 -32.32 2.51 -11.11
C ALA A 707 -32.26 1.87 -9.70
N SER A 708 -32.11 0.54 -9.64
CA SER A 708 -31.97 -0.25 -8.42
C SER A 708 -30.52 -0.62 -8.07
N GLY A 709 -29.51 0.01 -8.66
CA GLY A 709 -28.10 -0.33 -8.46
C GLY A 709 -27.69 -0.42 -6.99
N GLU A 710 -28.17 0.52 -6.16
CA GLU A 710 -27.90 0.51 -4.72
C GLU A 710 -28.55 -0.68 -3.99
N LYS A 711 -29.73 -1.12 -4.42
CA LYS A 711 -30.40 -2.31 -3.86
C LYS A 711 -29.64 -3.58 -4.22
N ILE A 712 -29.21 -3.71 -5.47
CA ILE A 712 -28.39 -4.84 -5.94
C ILE A 712 -27.07 -4.89 -5.18
N ARG A 713 -26.37 -3.75 -5.05
CA ARG A 713 -25.12 -3.64 -4.30
C ARG A 713 -25.30 -4.08 -2.84
N LYS A 714 -26.33 -3.57 -2.16
CA LYS A 714 -26.66 -3.98 -0.78
C LYS A 714 -26.93 -5.47 -0.68
N MET A 715 -27.64 -6.06 -1.65
CA MET A 715 -27.93 -7.49 -1.64
C MET A 715 -26.66 -8.33 -1.82
N VAL A 716 -25.79 -7.98 -2.78
CA VAL A 716 -24.49 -8.64 -2.97
C VAL A 716 -23.63 -8.53 -1.71
N GLN A 717 -23.64 -7.36 -1.05
CA GLN A 717 -22.94 -7.16 0.21
C GLN A 717 -23.54 -7.99 1.36
N GLN A 718 -24.86 -8.10 1.48
CA GLN A 718 -25.50 -8.89 2.56
C GLN A 718 -25.23 -10.40 2.46
N PHE A 719 -25.14 -10.94 1.25
CA PHE A 719 -24.92 -12.37 1.02
C PHE A 719 -23.44 -12.74 0.94
N TYR A 720 -22.58 -11.77 0.65
CA TYR A 720 -21.14 -11.95 0.54
C TYR A 720 -20.40 -10.73 1.10
N PRO A 721 -20.40 -10.52 2.43
CA PRO A 721 -19.99 -9.23 2.97
C PRO A 721 -18.46 -9.15 3.07
N LEU A 722 -17.91 -7.95 2.89
CA LEU A 722 -16.46 -7.68 2.85
C LEU A 722 -15.76 -8.13 4.14
#